data_AF-A0A0F9LGP6-F1
#
_entry.id   AF-A0A0F9LGP6-F1
#
_cell.length_a   1.000
_cell.length_b   1.000
_cell.length_c   1.000
_cell.angle_alpha   90.00
_cell.angle_beta   90.00
_cell.angle_gamma   90.00
#
_symmetry.space_group_name_H-M   'P 1'
#
loop_
_entity.id
_entity.type
_entity.pdbx_description
1 polymer ?
#
loop_
_entity_poly.entity_id
_entity_poly.type
_entity_poly.pdbx_seq_one_letter_code
_entity_poly.pdbx_strand_id
1 'polypeptide(L)'
;DFYWEGGHSKIEQKVKGFKLGPRDHFFKNYHLGEVFSIIEMLYPWESRSWLSLNINHRQCSKLINDEGHNPANVIQIGTAVDEKQYQFSRDKKRTNQIFKQLNNLFSHDKSHISVQPISKLLATPEFNKDDLQPFITGVNGRTKYTIDSNSIILLQPTRIITRKRIEVTFTLLYNLFKDEEFYEFFDSNDDLNILLIVSGPIATGHLDYFKEILKRYEKLIKDVDTSYRHKIFLGFLFHEFDKRTYRERFKRPIGIGDLFSIAKLIVLPSETEGRGLPIIEAAACGVPIFCRRYQPEEVYSHVIGEHLHLELRLKTIDFKDPQLNKDIVESVKQHLFSPISFEKNCKHNRYVIEKRYSFEALTDEFKHIIYKLYLQIQSNHKPMDRAKKAFRKYETHLENNKVYTKDIMNTSNRQYLAGYGQMAFMVFLKSLIDPSYFRVEEKRIRGMAMQFAEELVDSKSNLSPIPIEIKHKFYNSVVSLFDLREGEIPVRMDHSFAYRHRNKIKYPYREYTPQELTGVINILFKKHISPPAVINIMNSKTIHDDWHKNIYSLLNHAEIGINHIEDLEKKISANIPLAYFPGKQIELELELFVLEPVRLRLGLKRDEKITIRNITSRELEPIYIIPPIEPLGRSITADVLKSHICYSKNEELKLLFEHEICKIVGSKQHSVGIHFYEIGQKAAHILKKIKDANGFIITLGDHEAMMTDIVDLERFHLGIVKHILASEIMRIPIGNAYIQHVPAGLRFTLSYPTPVQDGKSFSQELQGLKYKRICSKYGENKVLNILKKDAEKNGTPLTVLLNTLGKPKEKKTVISYTSLNGLYDDGLPWSGIMAKIRFSISDKSWRFNVVTATDRPKLVTEFIKEFVNSTKLKTRVAWNGGYILNPELVGKLGIPERFIGSPLGLIISNGKVLSPPLYSKPAFLVNANGRLEIKRVNCSKGLIITNGDSKITLGSEVYNLSEPNDDPCFYDMLYQNQEIPGNGRILVRMAGNIIKDIIATHKGQDIPVLPVGLTLSFPQNKFPKSWKENTTLDIRMIGWPDYDSAIEAGPQHLDNGKVCIDMDIEGWKTLNSIRTQAARLDYLDSRGPKIAIGLDKNGDLLIITINGRIRESVGATHHDIANIMKSRGIRYAMGFDPGGSSTLVIDGKTLNISPYNHRYEEDVYSLPPEPRAVANAVLLSEINGKE
;
A
#
# COMPACT_ATOMS: atom_id res chain seq x y z
N ASP A 1 -12.84 -5.47 -17.76
CA ASP A 1 -12.80 -4.00 -17.53
C ASP A 1 -12.39 -3.63 -16.12
N PHE A 2 -13.15 -3.96 -15.06
CA PHE A 2 -12.79 -3.63 -13.66
C PHE A 2 -11.30 -3.87 -13.31
N TYR A 3 -10.78 -5.08 -13.56
CA TYR A 3 -9.38 -5.44 -13.24
C TYR A 3 -8.31 -4.83 -14.14
N TRP A 4 -8.64 -4.50 -15.39
CA TRP A 4 -7.65 -4.29 -16.45
C TRP A 4 -7.68 -2.88 -17.04
N GLU A 5 -8.85 -2.27 -17.09
CA GLU A 5 -9.14 -1.08 -17.88
C GLU A 5 -10.09 -0.11 -17.14
N GLY A 6 -10.28 -0.28 -15.82
CA GLY A 6 -11.30 0.39 -15.00
C GLY A 6 -11.08 1.90 -14.79
N GLY A 7 -12.14 2.59 -14.36
CA GLY A 7 -12.12 4.03 -14.08
C GLY A 7 -11.60 4.36 -12.68
N HIS A 8 -11.06 5.57 -12.56
CA HIS A 8 -10.43 6.03 -11.33
C HIS A 8 -11.44 6.69 -10.38
N SER A 9 -11.26 6.50 -9.08
CA SER A 9 -12.05 7.21 -8.07
C SER A 9 -11.69 8.69 -8.08
N LYS A 10 -12.60 9.57 -7.62
CA LYS A 10 -12.30 11.02 -7.54
C LYS A 10 -11.01 11.30 -6.75
N ILE A 11 -10.79 10.52 -5.69
CA ILE A 11 -9.61 10.66 -4.83
C ILE A 11 -8.36 10.19 -5.58
N GLU A 12 -8.42 9.05 -6.25
CA GLU A 12 -7.28 8.55 -7.03
C GLU A 12 -6.91 9.50 -8.19
N GLN A 13 -7.90 10.06 -8.90
CA GLN A 13 -7.67 11.06 -9.94
C GLN A 13 -6.94 12.28 -9.39
N LYS A 14 -7.34 12.76 -8.22
CA LYS A 14 -6.72 13.90 -7.54
C LYS A 14 -5.29 13.58 -7.08
N VAL A 15 -5.07 12.43 -6.44
CA VAL A 15 -3.77 12.03 -5.87
C VAL A 15 -2.76 11.71 -6.96
N LYS A 16 -3.17 10.98 -8.01
CA LYS A 16 -2.26 10.54 -9.09
C LYS A 16 -2.19 11.52 -10.27
N GLY A 17 -2.95 12.61 -10.23
CA GLY A 17 -2.98 13.62 -11.30
C GLY A 17 -3.46 13.08 -12.64
N PHE A 18 -4.32 12.05 -12.62
CA PHE A 18 -4.82 11.44 -13.86
C PHE A 18 -5.82 12.35 -14.57
N LYS A 19 -5.65 12.49 -15.90
CA LYS A 19 -6.67 13.10 -16.76
C LYS A 19 -7.83 12.14 -16.94
N LEU A 20 -9.03 12.68 -17.21
CA LEU A 20 -10.21 11.87 -17.50
C LEU A 20 -9.94 10.93 -18.68
N GLY A 21 -9.90 9.64 -18.39
CA GLY A 21 -9.74 8.56 -19.35
C GLY A 21 -11.06 8.22 -20.05
N PRO A 22 -11.01 7.58 -21.23
CA PRO A 22 -12.19 7.23 -22.01
C PRO A 22 -13.13 6.23 -21.29
N ARG A 23 -12.62 5.50 -20.28
CA ARG A 23 -13.38 4.52 -19.47
C ARG A 23 -13.68 4.99 -18.05
N ASP A 24 -13.38 6.25 -17.73
CA ASP A 24 -13.62 6.78 -16.39
C ASP A 24 -15.10 6.81 -15.99
N HIS A 25 -16.05 6.53 -16.88
CA HIS A 25 -17.46 6.34 -16.51
C HIS A 25 -17.76 5.01 -15.79
N PHE A 26 -16.83 4.05 -15.78
CA PHE A 26 -16.99 2.77 -15.07
C PHE A 26 -16.28 2.78 -13.71
N PHE A 27 -16.90 2.19 -12.68
CA PHE A 27 -16.28 1.89 -11.39
C PHE A 27 -15.64 3.07 -10.62
N LYS A 28 -16.09 4.33 -10.81
CA LYS A 28 -15.60 5.50 -10.04
C LYS A 28 -15.74 5.37 -8.51
N ASN A 29 -16.58 4.43 -8.05
CA ASN A 29 -16.82 4.12 -6.65
C ASN A 29 -16.06 2.88 -6.16
N TYR A 30 -15.06 2.38 -6.88
CA TYR A 30 -14.32 1.16 -6.49
C TYR A 30 -13.63 1.26 -5.12
N HIS A 31 -13.41 2.48 -4.62
CA HIS A 31 -12.87 2.74 -3.28
C HIS A 31 -13.77 2.23 -2.14
N LEU A 32 -15.06 1.97 -2.40
CA LEU A 32 -16.02 1.39 -1.46
C LEU A 32 -15.72 -0.10 -1.23
N GLY A 33 -14.89 -0.39 -0.23
CA GLY A 33 -14.39 -1.73 0.04
C GLY A 33 -15.47 -2.74 0.41
N GLU A 34 -16.60 -2.33 1.01
CA GLU A 34 -17.67 -3.24 1.43
C GLU A 34 -18.25 -4.05 0.27
N VAL A 35 -18.22 -3.47 -0.93
CA VAL A 35 -18.63 -4.14 -2.18
C VAL A 35 -17.40 -4.65 -2.93
N PHE A 36 -16.44 -3.77 -3.19
CA PHE A 36 -15.38 -4.06 -4.13
C PHE A 36 -14.28 -4.96 -3.56
N SER A 37 -13.99 -4.94 -2.26
CA SER A 37 -13.03 -5.89 -1.66
C SER A 37 -13.50 -7.33 -1.75
N ILE A 38 -14.82 -7.57 -1.76
CA ILE A 38 -15.41 -8.91 -1.94
C ILE A 38 -15.29 -9.33 -3.40
N ILE A 39 -15.58 -8.42 -4.33
CA ILE A 39 -15.38 -8.67 -5.78
C ILE A 39 -13.91 -8.97 -6.06
N GLU A 40 -13.00 -8.16 -5.51
CA GLU A 40 -11.56 -8.39 -5.57
C GLU A 40 -11.19 -9.72 -4.95
N MET A 41 -11.74 -10.11 -3.78
CA MET A 41 -11.46 -11.43 -3.21
C MET A 41 -11.89 -12.59 -4.14
N LEU A 42 -13.06 -12.48 -4.77
CA LEU A 42 -13.66 -13.56 -5.57
C LEU A 42 -13.17 -13.59 -7.02
N TYR A 43 -12.78 -12.45 -7.56
CA TYR A 43 -12.39 -12.29 -8.95
C TYR A 43 -11.00 -11.62 -9.09
N PRO A 44 -10.22 -11.95 -10.13
CA PRO A 44 -10.38 -13.18 -10.90
C PRO A 44 -10.32 -14.37 -9.95
N TRP A 45 -11.17 -15.36 -10.23
CA TRP A 45 -11.30 -16.57 -9.41
C TRP A 45 -9.86 -17.13 -9.25
N GLU A 46 -9.57 -17.90 -8.18
CA GLU A 46 -8.32 -18.70 -8.07
C GLU A 46 -8.56 -20.14 -7.57
N SER A 47 -8.16 -21.16 -8.35
CA SER A 47 -8.21 -22.57 -7.94
C SER A 47 -7.45 -23.47 -8.93
N ARG A 48 -7.19 -24.70 -8.52
CA ARG A 48 -6.38 -25.68 -9.24
C ARG A 48 -7.10 -26.34 -10.42
N SER A 49 -8.41 -26.20 -10.54
CA SER A 49 -9.19 -26.87 -11.59
C SER A 49 -9.33 -26.03 -12.87
N TRP A 50 -8.65 -24.89 -12.98
CA TRP A 50 -8.83 -23.92 -14.05
C TRP A 50 -7.67 -22.91 -14.09
N LEU A 51 -7.44 -22.28 -15.25
CA LEU A 51 -6.30 -21.39 -15.53
C LEU A 51 -6.75 -19.97 -15.86
N SER A 52 -5.98 -18.97 -15.46
CA SER A 52 -6.12 -17.59 -15.92
C SER A 52 -5.30 -17.38 -17.20
N LEU A 53 -5.98 -17.37 -18.36
CA LEU A 53 -5.40 -17.07 -19.65
C LEU A 53 -5.42 -15.56 -19.90
N ASN A 54 -4.24 -14.95 -19.98
CA ASN A 54 -4.10 -13.51 -20.11
C ASN A 54 -3.59 -13.10 -21.48
N ILE A 55 -3.97 -11.91 -21.94
CA ILE A 55 -3.67 -11.46 -23.31
C ILE A 55 -2.30 -10.77 -23.43
N ASN A 56 -1.66 -10.48 -22.30
CA ASN A 56 -0.34 -9.86 -22.22
C ASN A 56 0.34 -10.16 -20.86
N HIS A 57 1.64 -9.94 -20.82
CA HIS A 57 2.48 -10.19 -19.65
C HIS A 57 2.07 -9.35 -18.44
N ARG A 58 1.72 -8.06 -18.64
CA ARG A 58 1.28 -7.16 -17.56
C ARG A 58 0.07 -7.70 -16.79
N GLN A 59 -0.87 -8.35 -17.48
CA GLN A 59 -1.99 -9.02 -16.83
C GLN A 59 -1.53 -10.20 -15.99
N CYS A 60 -0.62 -11.05 -16.50
CA CYS A 60 -0.02 -12.14 -15.73
C CYS A 60 0.67 -11.63 -14.47
N SER A 61 1.58 -10.66 -14.61
CA SER A 61 2.33 -10.09 -13.49
C SER A 61 1.40 -9.44 -12.47
N LYS A 62 0.32 -8.78 -12.88
CA LYS A 62 -0.67 -8.27 -11.91
C LYS A 62 -1.35 -9.41 -11.14
N LEU A 63 -1.80 -10.49 -11.79
CA LEU A 63 -2.41 -11.61 -11.05
C LEU A 63 -1.44 -12.25 -10.06
N ILE A 64 -0.18 -12.39 -10.44
CA ILE A 64 0.83 -13.04 -9.63
C ILE A 64 1.29 -12.10 -8.50
N ASN A 65 1.77 -10.91 -8.84
CA ASN A 65 2.48 -10.01 -7.93
C ASN A 65 1.53 -9.17 -7.06
N ASP A 66 0.34 -8.82 -7.58
CA ASP A 66 -0.61 -7.99 -6.86
C ASP A 66 -1.71 -8.82 -6.18
N GLU A 67 -2.23 -9.82 -6.88
CA GLU A 67 -3.40 -10.62 -6.43
C GLU A 67 -3.00 -11.95 -5.77
N GLY A 68 -1.73 -12.34 -5.82
CA GLY A 68 -1.23 -13.56 -5.16
C GLY A 68 -1.59 -14.86 -5.85
N HIS A 69 -1.93 -14.83 -7.14
CA HIS A 69 -2.24 -16.04 -7.90
C HIS A 69 -1.02 -16.93 -8.05
N ASN A 70 -1.22 -18.24 -7.94
CA ASN A 70 -0.21 -19.24 -8.24
C ASN A 70 0.31 -19.09 -9.69
N PRO A 71 1.61 -18.85 -9.94
CA PRO A 71 2.17 -18.77 -11.31
C PRO A 71 1.93 -20.04 -12.16
N ALA A 72 1.71 -21.17 -11.51
CA ALA A 72 1.36 -22.41 -12.20
C ALA A 72 -0.07 -22.40 -12.77
N ASN A 73 -0.95 -21.51 -12.29
CA ASN A 73 -2.32 -21.29 -12.76
C ASN A 73 -2.47 -20.10 -13.72
N VAL A 74 -1.40 -19.35 -13.96
CA VAL A 74 -1.39 -18.16 -14.79
C VAL A 74 -0.55 -18.42 -16.03
N ILE A 75 -1.05 -18.01 -17.20
CA ILE A 75 -0.31 -18.12 -18.46
C ILE A 75 -0.79 -17.05 -19.45
N GLN A 76 0.15 -16.48 -20.18
CA GLN A 76 -0.17 -15.64 -21.33
C GLN A 76 -0.57 -16.53 -22.51
N ILE A 77 -1.58 -16.13 -23.26
CA ILE A 77 -1.95 -16.74 -24.53
C ILE A 77 -1.60 -15.80 -25.68
N GLY A 78 -0.90 -16.33 -26.67
CA GLY A 78 -0.56 -15.68 -27.92
C GLY A 78 -1.78 -15.37 -28.79
N THR A 79 -1.49 -14.94 -30.02
CA THR A 79 -2.47 -14.66 -31.06
C THR A 79 -2.05 -15.33 -32.34
N ALA A 80 -2.99 -15.61 -33.24
CA ALA A 80 -2.69 -16.16 -34.55
C ALA A 80 -3.37 -15.36 -35.66
N VAL A 81 -2.77 -15.42 -36.84
CA VAL A 81 -3.30 -14.95 -38.12
C VAL A 81 -3.46 -16.16 -39.05
N ASP A 82 -4.53 -16.18 -39.84
CA ASP A 82 -4.68 -17.17 -40.91
C ASP A 82 -3.72 -16.83 -42.05
N GLU A 83 -2.59 -17.52 -42.07
CA GLU A 83 -1.57 -17.37 -43.09
C GLU A 83 -2.09 -17.68 -44.49
N LYS A 84 -3.21 -18.40 -44.68
CA LYS A 84 -3.80 -18.62 -46.00
C LYS A 84 -4.64 -17.44 -46.47
N GLN A 85 -5.22 -16.69 -45.54
CA GLN A 85 -6.01 -15.49 -45.84
C GLN A 85 -5.10 -14.28 -46.10
N TYR A 86 -3.97 -14.20 -45.39
CA TYR A 86 -3.03 -13.08 -45.46
C TYR A 86 -1.75 -13.49 -46.21
N GLN A 87 -1.86 -13.69 -47.52
CA GLN A 87 -0.73 -13.99 -48.40
C GLN A 87 -0.56 -12.94 -49.48
N PHE A 88 0.69 -12.69 -49.85
CA PHE A 88 0.98 -11.96 -51.08
C PHE A 88 0.48 -12.73 -52.31
N SER A 89 -0.45 -12.16 -53.07
CA SER A 89 -0.95 -12.79 -54.29
C SER A 89 0.08 -12.65 -55.42
N ARG A 90 0.75 -13.74 -55.79
CA ARG A 90 1.58 -13.80 -57.01
C ARG A 90 0.78 -14.01 -58.29
N ASP A 91 -0.52 -14.29 -58.17
CA ASP A 91 -1.41 -14.48 -59.30
C ASP A 91 -1.87 -13.12 -59.86
N LYS A 92 -1.39 -12.78 -61.06
CA LYS A 92 -1.80 -11.58 -61.80
C LYS A 92 -3.31 -11.57 -62.07
N LYS A 93 -3.94 -12.74 -62.30
CA LYS A 93 -5.39 -12.83 -62.53
C LYS A 93 -6.17 -12.44 -61.27
N ARG A 94 -5.78 -12.96 -60.10
CA ARG A 94 -6.40 -12.55 -58.82
C ARG A 94 -6.16 -11.07 -58.54
N THR A 95 -4.95 -10.57 -58.74
CA THR A 95 -4.62 -9.14 -58.53
C THR A 95 -5.53 -8.23 -59.37
N ASN A 96 -5.71 -8.54 -60.65
CA ASN A 96 -6.62 -7.81 -61.54
C ASN A 96 -8.09 -7.91 -61.10
N GLN A 97 -8.51 -9.06 -60.56
CA GLN A 97 -9.85 -9.22 -59.98
C GLN A 97 -10.04 -8.37 -58.72
N ILE A 98 -9.01 -8.25 -57.87
CA ILE A 98 -9.05 -7.41 -56.67
C ILE A 98 -9.22 -5.95 -57.09
N PHE A 99 -8.39 -5.46 -58.03
CA PHE A 99 -8.55 -4.11 -58.57
C PHE A 99 -9.93 -3.89 -59.18
N LYS A 100 -10.47 -4.85 -59.96
CA LYS A 100 -11.82 -4.75 -60.52
C LYS A 100 -12.89 -4.61 -59.43
N GLN A 101 -12.84 -5.44 -58.40
CA GLN A 101 -13.80 -5.38 -57.29
C GLN A 101 -13.65 -4.09 -56.46
N LEU A 102 -12.42 -3.62 -56.27
CA LEU A 102 -12.13 -2.35 -55.59
C LEU A 102 -12.63 -1.13 -56.38
N ASN A 103 -12.48 -1.14 -57.70
CA ASN A 103 -13.08 -0.13 -58.56
C ASN A 103 -14.60 -0.15 -58.46
N ASN A 104 -15.23 -1.34 -58.50
CA ASN A 104 -16.69 -1.48 -58.35
C ASN A 104 -17.21 -0.92 -57.02
N LEU A 105 -16.43 -1.08 -55.92
CA LEU A 105 -16.80 -0.52 -54.61
C LEU A 105 -16.89 1.01 -54.65
N PHE A 106 -15.86 1.66 -55.20
CA PHE A 106 -15.79 3.12 -55.26
C PHE A 106 -16.61 3.73 -56.41
N SER A 107 -16.93 2.97 -57.46
CA SER A 107 -17.76 3.44 -58.58
C SER A 107 -19.26 3.20 -58.37
N HIS A 108 -19.63 2.38 -57.38
CA HIS A 108 -21.00 1.89 -57.19
C HIS A 108 -21.54 1.20 -58.46
N ASP A 109 -20.76 0.25 -58.98
CA ASP A 109 -21.04 -0.53 -60.20
C ASP A 109 -21.05 0.29 -61.52
N LYS A 110 -20.57 1.55 -61.49
CA LYS A 110 -20.35 2.37 -62.70
C LYS A 110 -19.02 2.02 -63.37
N SER A 111 -18.87 2.42 -64.65
CA SER A 111 -17.67 2.13 -65.46
C SER A 111 -16.38 2.80 -64.96
N HIS A 112 -16.48 3.91 -64.21
CA HIS A 112 -15.34 4.62 -63.64
C HIS A 112 -15.66 5.20 -62.26
N ILE A 113 -14.62 5.46 -61.46
CA ILE A 113 -14.75 6.12 -60.16
C ILE A 113 -14.85 7.64 -60.38
N SER A 114 -15.84 8.26 -59.72
CA SER A 114 -15.96 9.72 -59.65
C SER A 114 -15.24 10.23 -58.39
N VAL A 115 -14.11 10.90 -58.58
CA VAL A 115 -13.37 11.52 -57.47
C VAL A 115 -14.08 12.80 -57.05
N GLN A 116 -14.44 12.89 -55.78
CA GLN A 116 -15.13 14.04 -55.22
C GLN A 116 -14.12 15.14 -54.83
N PRO A 117 -14.29 16.40 -55.27
CA PRO A 117 -13.45 17.50 -54.83
C PRO A 117 -13.52 17.66 -53.31
N ILE A 118 -12.38 17.77 -52.64
CA ILE A 118 -12.32 17.94 -51.17
C ILE A 118 -13.07 19.21 -50.72
N SER A 119 -13.06 20.26 -51.53
CA SER A 119 -13.80 21.51 -51.29
C SER A 119 -15.32 21.28 -51.21
N LYS A 120 -15.86 20.37 -52.05
CA LYS A 120 -17.29 20.02 -52.05
C LYS A 120 -17.68 19.22 -50.80
N LEU A 121 -16.83 18.29 -50.39
CA LEU A 121 -17.04 17.51 -49.16
C LEU A 121 -17.02 18.40 -47.91
N LEU A 122 -16.08 19.34 -47.82
CA LEU A 122 -16.00 20.28 -46.70
C LEU A 122 -17.18 21.26 -46.65
N ALA A 123 -17.79 21.58 -47.80
CA ALA A 123 -18.99 22.40 -47.90
C ALA A 123 -20.29 21.64 -47.53
N THR A 124 -20.23 20.32 -47.29
CA THR A 124 -21.40 19.51 -46.92
C THR A 124 -21.77 19.80 -45.45
N PRO A 125 -22.97 20.36 -45.15
CA PRO A 125 -23.30 20.85 -43.81
C PRO A 125 -23.31 19.74 -42.75
N GLU A 126 -23.85 18.57 -43.08
CA GLU A 126 -23.90 17.41 -42.20
C GLU A 126 -23.66 16.10 -42.95
N PHE A 127 -22.91 15.20 -42.31
CA PHE A 127 -22.71 13.84 -42.78
C PHE A 127 -23.56 12.90 -41.91
N ASN A 128 -24.46 12.14 -42.54
CA ASN A 128 -25.09 11.02 -41.85
C ASN A 128 -24.20 9.78 -42.00
N LYS A 129 -23.70 9.25 -40.88
CA LYS A 129 -22.81 8.08 -40.88
C LYS A 129 -23.47 6.85 -41.51
N ASP A 130 -24.77 6.67 -41.37
CA ASP A 130 -25.48 5.48 -41.86
C ASP A 130 -25.72 5.50 -43.38
N ASP A 131 -25.59 6.67 -44.01
CA ASP A 131 -25.78 6.87 -45.45
C ASP A 131 -24.46 6.97 -46.25
N LEU A 132 -23.30 6.88 -45.57
CA LEU A 132 -22.00 7.00 -46.22
C LEU A 132 -21.66 5.74 -47.03
N GLN A 133 -21.58 5.90 -48.35
CA GLN A 133 -21.07 4.90 -49.28
C GLN A 133 -19.56 5.11 -49.54
N PRO A 134 -18.83 4.07 -50.02
CA PRO A 134 -17.41 4.23 -50.34
C PRO A 134 -17.15 5.33 -51.37
N PHE A 135 -16.16 6.19 -51.13
CA PHE A 135 -15.80 7.24 -52.09
C PHE A 135 -14.30 7.56 -52.05
N ILE A 136 -13.83 8.25 -53.09
CA ILE A 136 -12.47 8.81 -53.18
C ILE A 136 -12.55 10.33 -53.31
N THR A 137 -11.65 11.03 -52.63
CA THR A 137 -11.51 12.49 -52.70
C THR A 137 -10.11 12.95 -53.10
N GLY A 138 -10.05 14.11 -53.75
CA GLY A 138 -8.82 14.75 -54.24
C GLY A 138 -9.01 16.25 -54.45
N VAL A 139 -7.98 16.93 -54.96
CA VAL A 139 -7.99 18.39 -55.19
C VAL A 139 -9.08 18.83 -56.18
N ASN A 140 -9.20 18.11 -57.29
CA ASN A 140 -10.12 18.40 -58.40
C ASN A 140 -11.08 17.23 -58.58
N GLY A 141 -12.31 17.53 -59.01
CA GLY A 141 -13.26 16.49 -59.39
C GLY A 141 -12.82 15.79 -60.67
N ARG A 142 -12.64 14.47 -60.63
CA ARG A 142 -12.25 13.67 -61.80
C ARG A 142 -13.35 12.65 -62.09
N THR A 143 -13.94 12.71 -63.29
CA THR A 143 -15.06 11.84 -63.68
C THR A 143 -14.64 10.47 -64.22
N LYS A 144 -13.34 10.28 -64.51
CA LYS A 144 -12.76 9.02 -64.99
C LYS A 144 -11.46 8.70 -64.23
N TYR A 145 -11.59 8.18 -63.01
CA TYR A 145 -10.48 7.61 -62.25
C TYR A 145 -10.62 6.08 -62.18
N THR A 146 -9.50 5.37 -62.24
CA THR A 146 -9.42 3.92 -62.13
C THR A 146 -8.26 3.59 -61.21
N ILE A 147 -8.45 2.62 -60.32
CA ILE A 147 -7.39 2.07 -59.47
C ILE A 147 -6.78 0.87 -60.20
N ASP A 148 -5.48 0.91 -60.47
CA ASP A 148 -4.75 -0.15 -61.15
C ASP A 148 -3.33 -0.29 -60.58
N SER A 149 -2.44 -0.96 -61.32
CA SER A 149 -1.05 -1.17 -60.90
C SER A 149 -0.22 0.11 -60.78
N ASN A 150 -0.66 1.23 -61.35
CA ASN A 150 0.01 2.54 -61.26
C ASN A 150 -0.44 3.33 -60.01
N SER A 151 -1.39 2.80 -59.23
CA SER A 151 -1.75 3.34 -57.92
C SER A 151 -0.87 2.77 -56.81
N ILE A 152 -0.05 3.62 -56.19
CA ILE A 152 0.61 3.32 -54.91
C ILE A 152 -0.46 3.35 -53.81
N ILE A 153 -0.91 2.17 -53.40
CA ILE A 153 -1.91 2.03 -52.34
C ILE A 153 -1.22 2.06 -50.97
N LEU A 154 -1.54 3.06 -50.17
CA LEU A 154 -1.25 3.09 -48.73
C LEU A 154 -2.51 2.63 -48.00
N LEU A 155 -2.44 1.55 -47.23
CA LEU A 155 -3.62 1.01 -46.55
C LEU A 155 -3.58 1.32 -45.06
N GLN A 156 -4.65 1.96 -44.57
CA GLN A 156 -4.93 2.19 -43.16
C GLN A 156 -6.11 1.28 -42.74
N PRO A 157 -5.84 0.05 -42.24
CA PRO A 157 -6.87 -0.96 -41.96
C PRO A 157 -7.58 -0.71 -40.61
N THR A 158 -8.18 0.47 -40.43
CA THR A 158 -8.70 0.90 -39.12
C THR A 158 -10.06 1.57 -39.20
N ARG A 159 -10.83 1.51 -38.10
CA ARG A 159 -11.99 2.40 -37.88
C ARG A 159 -11.52 3.85 -37.77
N ILE A 160 -12.36 4.79 -38.19
CA ILE A 160 -12.10 6.22 -38.05
C ILE A 160 -12.45 6.62 -36.61
N ILE A 161 -11.41 6.77 -35.78
CA ILE A 161 -11.49 7.13 -34.36
C ILE A 161 -10.22 7.89 -33.96
N THR A 162 -10.33 8.90 -33.09
CA THR A 162 -9.26 9.88 -32.80
C THR A 162 -7.92 9.24 -32.43
N ARG A 163 -7.92 8.18 -31.61
CA ARG A 163 -6.69 7.46 -31.19
C ARG A 163 -5.91 6.80 -32.34
N LYS A 164 -6.49 6.65 -33.54
CA LYS A 164 -5.84 6.06 -34.71
C LYS A 164 -4.96 7.05 -35.47
N ARG A 165 -5.08 8.35 -35.18
CA ARG A 165 -4.17 9.41 -35.67
C ARG A 165 -3.89 9.34 -37.17
N ILE A 166 -4.92 9.09 -37.98
CA ILE A 166 -4.85 8.92 -39.45
C ILE A 166 -4.12 10.10 -40.10
N GLU A 167 -4.26 11.30 -39.54
CA GLU A 167 -3.66 12.52 -40.04
C GLU A 167 -2.12 12.53 -40.03
N VAL A 168 -1.46 11.67 -39.24
CA VAL A 168 0.01 11.55 -39.25
C VAL A 168 0.53 10.97 -40.57
N THR A 169 -0.28 10.16 -41.25
CA THR A 169 0.04 9.69 -42.61
C THR A 169 0.09 10.87 -43.59
N PHE A 170 -0.66 11.95 -43.35
CA PHE A 170 -0.56 13.16 -44.16
C PHE A 170 0.76 13.88 -43.94
N THR A 171 1.27 13.91 -42.70
CA THR A 171 2.63 14.41 -42.41
C THR A 171 3.69 13.60 -43.13
N LEU A 172 3.55 12.27 -43.18
CA LEU A 172 4.45 11.40 -43.97
C LEU A 172 4.42 11.78 -45.45
N LEU A 173 3.24 11.91 -46.04
CA LEU A 173 3.09 12.29 -47.45
C LEU A 173 3.69 13.67 -47.73
N TYR A 174 3.43 14.65 -46.87
CA TYR A 174 4.01 15.99 -46.98
C TYR A 174 5.53 15.95 -46.99
N ASN A 175 6.14 15.18 -46.10
CA ASN A 175 7.59 15.07 -46.02
C ASN A 175 8.20 14.29 -47.20
N LEU A 176 7.50 13.29 -47.74
CA LEU A 176 7.92 12.58 -48.96
C LEU A 176 7.90 13.53 -50.17
N PHE A 177 6.81 14.28 -50.37
CA PHE A 177 6.74 15.36 -51.37
C PHE A 177 7.48 16.63 -50.92
N LYS A 178 8.56 16.51 -50.15
CA LYS A 178 9.58 17.54 -49.93
C LYS A 178 10.97 17.05 -50.27
N ASP A 179 11.12 15.76 -50.53
CA ASP A 179 12.39 15.10 -50.80
C ASP A 179 12.64 15.07 -52.31
N GLU A 180 13.75 15.67 -52.77
CA GLU A 180 14.08 15.85 -54.19
C GLU A 180 14.10 14.53 -54.98
N GLU A 181 14.63 13.44 -54.41
CA GLU A 181 14.64 12.14 -55.07
C GLU A 181 13.23 11.55 -55.19
N PHE A 182 12.39 11.77 -54.17
CA PHE A 182 10.98 11.38 -54.25
C PHE A 182 10.21 12.17 -55.31
N TYR A 183 10.53 13.45 -55.46
CA TYR A 183 10.02 14.29 -56.54
C TYR A 183 10.41 13.76 -57.92
N GLU A 184 11.70 13.51 -58.17
CA GLU A 184 12.21 13.06 -59.48
C GLU A 184 11.63 11.70 -59.92
N PHE A 185 11.45 10.76 -58.99
CA PHE A 185 10.84 9.47 -59.28
C PHE A 185 9.37 9.61 -59.71
N PHE A 186 8.63 10.51 -59.04
CA PHE A 186 7.21 10.73 -59.30
C PHE A 186 6.98 11.49 -60.62
N ASP A 187 7.92 12.35 -61.02
CA ASP A 187 7.96 13.01 -62.33
C ASP A 187 8.28 12.05 -63.47
N SER A 188 9.18 11.10 -63.24
CA SER A 188 9.57 10.12 -64.26
C SER A 188 8.44 9.13 -64.62
N ASN A 189 7.30 9.17 -63.92
CA ASN A 189 6.17 8.26 -64.10
C ASN A 189 4.83 9.01 -64.11
N ASP A 190 4.40 9.49 -65.28
CA ASP A 190 3.22 10.36 -65.41
C ASP A 190 1.90 9.75 -64.91
N ASP A 191 1.71 8.44 -65.08
CA ASP A 191 0.48 7.73 -64.68
C ASP A 191 0.45 7.35 -63.18
N LEU A 192 1.55 7.54 -62.45
CA LEU A 192 1.68 7.13 -61.06
C LEU A 192 0.83 8.04 -60.14
N ASN A 193 0.09 7.43 -59.22
CA ASN A 193 -0.69 8.16 -58.20
C ASN A 193 -0.59 7.50 -56.83
N ILE A 194 -0.85 8.26 -55.76
CA ILE A 194 -0.90 7.74 -54.39
C ILE A 194 -2.35 7.75 -53.93
N LEU A 195 -2.83 6.60 -53.46
CA LEU A 195 -4.15 6.43 -52.86
C LEU A 195 -4.02 5.91 -51.43
N LEU A 196 -4.35 6.76 -50.45
CA LEU A 196 -4.51 6.33 -49.06
C LEU A 196 -5.93 5.79 -48.85
N ILE A 197 -6.06 4.51 -48.52
CA ILE A 197 -7.35 3.86 -48.26
C ILE A 197 -7.55 3.66 -46.76
N VAL A 198 -8.62 4.20 -46.21
CA VAL A 198 -9.12 3.89 -44.87
C VAL A 198 -10.25 2.88 -44.97
N SER A 199 -10.03 1.66 -44.47
CA SER A 199 -10.95 0.55 -44.74
C SER A 199 -12.20 0.51 -43.83
N GLY A 200 -12.06 0.94 -42.57
CA GLY A 200 -13.08 0.76 -41.54
C GLY A 200 -14.13 1.87 -41.46
N PRO A 201 -15.23 1.64 -40.71
CA PRO A 201 -16.29 2.62 -40.53
C PRO A 201 -15.90 3.73 -39.55
N ILE A 202 -16.71 4.80 -39.51
CA ILE A 202 -16.63 5.84 -38.47
C ILE A 202 -17.08 5.27 -37.13
N ALA A 203 -16.32 5.42 -36.06
CA ALA A 203 -16.74 4.97 -34.73
C ALA A 203 -17.85 5.88 -34.15
N THR A 204 -18.72 5.33 -33.31
CA THR A 204 -19.79 6.11 -32.64
C THR A 204 -19.19 7.28 -31.87
N GLY A 205 -19.70 8.50 -32.08
CA GLY A 205 -19.18 9.73 -31.45
C GLY A 205 -17.92 10.33 -32.09
N HIS A 206 -17.45 9.82 -33.23
CA HIS A 206 -16.21 10.29 -33.88
C HIS A 206 -16.43 10.94 -35.26
N LEU A 207 -17.63 11.48 -35.52
CA LEU A 207 -17.93 12.17 -36.78
C LEU A 207 -17.09 13.46 -36.92
N ASP A 208 -16.85 14.19 -35.84
CA ASP A 208 -16.01 15.39 -35.86
C ASP A 208 -14.56 15.06 -36.20
N TYR A 209 -14.07 13.90 -35.75
CA TYR A 209 -12.73 13.45 -36.14
C TYR A 209 -12.66 13.10 -37.63
N PHE A 210 -13.70 12.50 -38.21
CA PHE A 210 -13.79 12.31 -39.66
C PHE A 210 -13.75 13.64 -40.42
N LYS A 211 -14.51 14.65 -39.97
CA LYS A 211 -14.46 16.02 -40.54
C LYS A 211 -13.05 16.63 -40.42
N GLU A 212 -12.38 16.44 -39.29
CA GLU A 212 -11.02 16.91 -39.09
C GLU A 212 -10.02 16.24 -40.04
N ILE A 213 -10.16 14.93 -40.30
CA ILE A 213 -9.32 14.22 -41.30
C ILE A 213 -9.47 14.87 -42.68
N LEU A 214 -10.70 15.18 -43.11
CA LEU A 214 -10.94 15.86 -44.39
C LEU A 214 -10.28 17.25 -44.43
N LYS A 215 -10.36 18.03 -43.35
CA LYS A 215 -9.68 19.33 -43.24
C LYS A 215 -8.15 19.20 -43.30
N ARG A 216 -7.60 18.20 -42.61
CA ARG A 216 -6.15 17.93 -42.62
C ARG A 216 -5.66 17.45 -43.98
N TYR A 217 -6.48 16.67 -44.68
CA TYR A 217 -6.21 16.29 -46.06
C TYR A 217 -6.25 17.49 -47.01
N GLU A 218 -7.23 18.39 -46.87
CA GLU A 218 -7.26 19.64 -47.66
C GLU A 218 -5.99 20.48 -47.42
N LYS A 219 -5.54 20.56 -46.16
CA LYS A 219 -4.28 21.23 -45.82
C LYS A 219 -3.08 20.58 -46.50
N LEU A 220 -2.94 19.25 -46.43
CA LEU A 220 -1.88 18.52 -47.15
C LEU A 220 -1.85 18.89 -48.63
N ILE A 221 -3.01 18.86 -49.28
CA ILE A 221 -3.13 19.20 -50.70
C ILE A 221 -2.72 20.65 -50.98
N LYS A 222 -3.02 21.61 -50.08
CA LYS A 222 -2.59 23.01 -50.22
C LYS A 222 -1.08 23.18 -50.01
N ASP A 223 -0.49 22.36 -49.15
CA ASP A 223 0.93 22.46 -48.78
C ASP A 223 1.87 21.73 -49.76
N VAL A 224 1.36 20.79 -50.56
CA VAL A 224 2.10 20.12 -51.66
C VAL A 224 2.10 20.99 -52.91
N ASP A 225 3.16 20.91 -53.72
CA ASP A 225 3.31 21.62 -55.00
C ASP A 225 2.10 21.35 -55.93
N THR A 226 1.61 22.42 -56.57
CA THR A 226 0.46 22.43 -57.49
C THR A 226 0.51 21.34 -58.55
N SER A 227 1.70 20.98 -59.03
CA SER A 227 1.93 19.99 -60.08
C SER A 227 1.54 18.57 -59.67
N TYR A 228 1.47 18.24 -58.37
CA TYR A 228 1.21 16.87 -57.89
C TYR A 228 -0.09 16.69 -57.11
N ARG A 229 -0.76 17.79 -56.75
CA ARG A 229 -2.03 17.77 -55.99
C ARG A 229 -3.07 16.84 -56.61
N HIS A 230 -3.06 16.73 -57.94
CA HIS A 230 -4.00 15.93 -58.72
C HIS A 230 -3.66 14.43 -58.79
N LYS A 231 -2.51 14.01 -58.22
CA LYS A 231 -2.03 12.63 -58.15
C LYS A 231 -2.13 12.03 -56.72
N ILE A 232 -2.59 12.80 -55.74
CA ILE A 232 -2.78 12.35 -54.34
C ILE A 232 -4.27 12.20 -54.06
N PHE A 233 -4.67 11.03 -53.56
CA PHE A 233 -6.06 10.66 -53.32
C PHE A 233 -6.26 10.05 -51.92
N LEU A 234 -7.43 10.29 -51.33
CA LEU A 234 -7.87 9.70 -50.07
C LEU A 234 -9.21 8.96 -50.30
N GLY A 235 -9.24 7.67 -49.99
CA GLY A 235 -10.40 6.80 -50.16
C GLY A 235 -10.92 6.26 -48.84
N PHE A 236 -12.24 6.16 -48.71
CA PHE A 236 -12.93 5.57 -47.56
C PHE A 236 -13.81 4.41 -48.01
N LEU A 237 -13.66 3.23 -47.41
CA LEU A 237 -14.46 2.04 -47.75
C LEU A 237 -15.63 1.77 -46.80
N PHE A 238 -15.59 2.33 -45.58
CA PHE A 238 -16.62 2.15 -44.54
C PHE A 238 -17.09 0.70 -44.32
N HIS A 239 -16.20 -0.30 -44.49
CA HIS A 239 -16.51 -1.73 -44.37
C HIS A 239 -17.53 -2.29 -45.38
N GLU A 240 -17.74 -1.60 -46.50
CA GLU A 240 -18.74 -2.00 -47.51
C GLU A 240 -18.48 -3.41 -48.08
N PHE A 241 -17.21 -3.77 -48.28
CA PHE A 241 -16.81 -5.07 -48.82
C PHE A 241 -17.12 -6.26 -47.88
N ASP A 242 -17.40 -5.99 -46.61
CA ASP A 242 -17.78 -7.00 -45.62
C ASP A 242 -19.30 -7.15 -45.47
N LYS A 243 -20.10 -6.27 -46.10
CA LYS A 243 -21.56 -6.40 -46.12
C LYS A 243 -21.99 -7.62 -46.91
N ARG A 244 -22.97 -8.36 -46.38
CA ARG A 244 -23.55 -9.56 -47.02
C ARG A 244 -24.01 -9.29 -48.45
N THR A 245 -24.70 -8.16 -48.66
CA THR A 245 -25.21 -7.70 -49.96
C THR A 245 -24.13 -7.47 -51.01
N TYR A 246 -22.90 -7.14 -50.61
CA TYR A 246 -21.76 -7.01 -51.52
C TYR A 246 -21.12 -8.39 -51.78
N ARG A 247 -20.89 -9.16 -50.70
CA ARG A 247 -20.21 -10.47 -50.78
C ARG A 247 -20.95 -11.47 -51.66
N GLU A 248 -22.29 -11.50 -51.64
CA GLU A 248 -23.11 -12.42 -52.45
C GLU A 248 -23.02 -12.14 -53.97
N ARG A 249 -22.54 -10.96 -54.39
CA ARG A 249 -22.41 -10.60 -55.81
C ARG A 249 -21.23 -11.29 -56.51
N PHE A 250 -20.28 -11.82 -55.76
CA PHE A 250 -19.05 -12.37 -56.30
C PHE A 250 -18.82 -13.80 -55.81
N LYS A 251 -18.42 -14.70 -56.71
CA LYS A 251 -18.03 -16.08 -56.35
C LYS A 251 -16.82 -16.13 -55.40
N ARG A 252 -15.93 -15.13 -55.50
CA ARG A 252 -14.78 -14.94 -54.61
C ARG A 252 -14.65 -13.44 -54.28
N PRO A 253 -15.43 -12.94 -53.32
CA PRO A 253 -15.40 -11.52 -52.94
C PRO A 253 -14.02 -11.15 -52.40
N ILE A 254 -13.64 -9.87 -52.54
CA ILE A 254 -12.44 -9.35 -51.89
C ILE A 254 -12.65 -9.28 -50.37
N GLY A 255 -11.61 -9.61 -49.62
CA GLY A 255 -11.55 -9.40 -48.18
C GLY A 255 -10.41 -8.45 -47.79
N ILE A 256 -10.26 -8.21 -46.48
CA ILE A 256 -9.19 -7.35 -45.97
C ILE A 256 -7.79 -7.86 -46.36
N GLY A 257 -7.56 -9.18 -46.31
CA GLY A 257 -6.28 -9.78 -46.75
C GLY A 257 -5.94 -9.52 -48.22
N ASP A 258 -6.96 -9.45 -49.10
CA ASP A 258 -6.75 -9.06 -50.50
C ASP A 258 -6.31 -7.59 -50.59
N LEU A 259 -6.86 -6.69 -49.76
CA LEU A 259 -6.45 -5.29 -49.70
C LEU A 259 -5.02 -5.13 -49.18
N PHE A 260 -4.62 -5.90 -48.16
CA PHE A 260 -3.22 -5.97 -47.74
C PHE A 260 -2.33 -6.41 -48.90
N SER A 261 -2.73 -7.44 -49.66
CA SER A 261 -1.91 -8.00 -50.74
C SER A 261 -1.61 -7.03 -51.90
N ILE A 262 -2.46 -6.01 -52.12
CA ILE A 262 -2.24 -4.99 -53.16
C ILE A 262 -1.63 -3.68 -52.61
N ALA A 263 -1.53 -3.54 -51.29
CA ALA A 263 -0.95 -2.36 -50.67
C ALA A 263 0.58 -2.34 -50.85
N LYS A 264 1.13 -1.14 -51.06
CA LYS A 264 2.58 -0.91 -51.09
C LYS A 264 3.15 -0.60 -49.70
N LEU A 265 2.32 -0.05 -48.81
CA LEU A 265 2.68 0.24 -47.43
C LEU A 265 1.42 0.17 -46.56
N ILE A 266 1.54 -0.50 -45.42
CA ILE A 266 0.53 -0.45 -44.37
C ILE A 266 0.90 0.68 -43.41
N VAL A 267 -0.05 1.58 -43.15
CA VAL A 267 0.13 2.75 -42.29
C VAL A 267 -0.70 2.61 -41.02
N LEU A 268 -0.02 2.67 -39.87
CA LEU A 268 -0.58 2.45 -38.52
C LEU A 268 -0.05 3.49 -37.52
N PRO A 269 -0.36 4.79 -37.69
CA PRO A 269 0.08 5.87 -36.79
C PRO A 269 -0.60 5.89 -35.39
N SER A 270 -1.35 4.85 -35.05
CA SER A 270 -2.18 4.76 -33.84
C SER A 270 -1.41 5.06 -32.55
N GLU A 271 -2.04 5.83 -31.66
CA GLU A 271 -1.51 6.08 -30.31
C GLU A 271 -1.66 4.89 -29.38
N THR A 272 -2.71 4.11 -29.56
CA THR A 272 -2.96 2.89 -28.79
C THR A 272 -3.45 1.79 -29.72
N GLU A 273 -2.97 0.57 -29.50
CA GLU A 273 -3.45 -0.64 -30.17
C GLU A 273 -3.69 -1.75 -29.16
N GLY A 274 -4.49 -2.74 -29.55
CA GLY A 274 -4.67 -3.96 -28.78
C GLY A 274 -3.47 -4.89 -28.96
N ARG A 275 -3.71 -6.09 -29.51
CA ARG A 275 -2.66 -7.11 -29.74
C ARG A 275 -1.78 -6.85 -30.99
N GLY A 276 -1.78 -5.63 -31.52
CA GLY A 276 -1.04 -5.29 -32.74
C GLY A 276 -1.45 -6.09 -33.99
N LEU A 277 -2.67 -6.63 -34.05
CA LEU A 277 -3.13 -7.50 -35.16
C LEU A 277 -2.84 -6.94 -36.56
N PRO A 278 -3.07 -5.65 -36.87
CA PRO A 278 -2.75 -5.13 -38.20
C PRO A 278 -1.26 -5.19 -38.58
N ILE A 279 -0.34 -5.14 -37.59
CA ILE A 279 1.10 -5.31 -37.81
C ILE A 279 1.37 -6.77 -38.19
N ILE A 280 0.75 -7.69 -37.46
CA ILE A 280 0.90 -9.14 -37.66
C ILE A 280 0.31 -9.56 -39.02
N GLU A 281 -0.88 -9.05 -39.37
CA GLU A 281 -1.55 -9.26 -40.67
C GLU A 281 -0.72 -8.72 -41.85
N ALA A 282 -0.16 -7.51 -41.71
CA ALA A 282 0.73 -6.92 -42.71
C ALA A 282 2.01 -7.73 -42.91
N ALA A 283 2.61 -8.16 -41.80
CA ALA A 283 3.80 -9.00 -41.80
C ALA A 283 3.54 -10.37 -42.47
N ALA A 284 2.36 -10.97 -42.22
CA ALA A 284 1.94 -12.22 -42.84
C ALA A 284 1.78 -12.07 -44.36
N CYS A 285 1.14 -10.97 -44.80
CA CYS A 285 1.04 -10.63 -46.22
C CYS A 285 2.38 -10.27 -46.86
N GLY A 286 3.44 -10.03 -46.08
CA GLY A 286 4.75 -9.62 -46.60
C GLY A 286 4.76 -8.20 -47.15
N VAL A 287 4.08 -7.27 -46.47
CA VAL A 287 3.97 -5.86 -46.87
C VAL A 287 4.77 -4.99 -45.88
N PRO A 288 5.46 -3.93 -46.35
CA PRO A 288 6.04 -2.91 -45.48
C PRO A 288 5.05 -2.32 -44.47
N ILE A 289 5.55 -2.04 -43.27
CA ILE A 289 4.74 -1.56 -42.14
C ILE A 289 5.33 -0.25 -41.61
N PHE A 290 4.59 0.84 -41.76
CA PHE A 290 4.86 2.10 -41.09
C PHE A 290 3.95 2.21 -39.87
N CYS A 291 4.51 2.24 -38.66
CA CYS A 291 3.70 2.23 -37.45
C CYS A 291 4.25 3.13 -36.35
N ARG A 292 3.37 3.62 -35.48
CA ARG A 292 3.82 4.30 -34.27
C ARG A 292 4.18 3.26 -33.21
N ARG A 293 5.20 3.56 -32.39
CA ARG A 293 5.41 2.87 -31.10
C ARG A 293 4.27 3.24 -30.15
N TYR A 294 3.15 2.53 -30.25
CA TYR A 294 1.91 2.84 -29.55
C TYR A 294 2.00 2.54 -28.05
N GLN A 295 1.13 3.19 -27.27
CA GLN A 295 1.04 3.03 -25.82
C GLN A 295 -0.01 1.97 -25.43
N PRO A 296 0.26 1.15 -24.40
CA PRO A 296 1.53 1.07 -23.65
C PRO A 296 2.67 0.48 -24.50
N GLU A 297 3.86 1.10 -24.47
CA GLU A 297 5.01 0.71 -25.31
C GLU A 297 5.48 -0.73 -25.06
N GLU A 298 5.27 -1.26 -23.86
CA GLU A 298 5.54 -2.67 -23.53
C GLU A 298 4.76 -3.63 -24.45
N VAL A 299 3.49 -3.33 -24.76
CA VAL A 299 2.66 -4.17 -25.63
C VAL A 299 3.21 -4.16 -27.05
N TYR A 300 3.58 -2.97 -27.57
CA TYR A 300 4.25 -2.83 -28.86
C TYR A 300 5.54 -3.66 -28.91
N SER A 301 6.39 -3.52 -27.89
CA SER A 301 7.69 -4.19 -27.80
C SER A 301 7.54 -5.73 -27.79
N HIS A 302 6.48 -6.24 -27.17
CA HIS A 302 6.14 -7.67 -27.19
C HIS A 302 5.64 -8.14 -28.56
N VAL A 303 4.80 -7.36 -29.25
CA VAL A 303 4.37 -7.68 -30.62
C VAL A 303 5.57 -7.73 -31.56
N ILE A 304 6.45 -6.73 -31.51
CA ILE A 304 7.68 -6.73 -32.30
C ILE A 304 8.60 -7.90 -31.91
N GLY A 305 8.67 -8.24 -30.62
CA GLY A 305 9.54 -9.29 -30.10
C GLY A 305 10.89 -8.77 -29.64
N GLU A 306 10.99 -7.53 -29.17
CA GLU A 306 12.25 -6.91 -28.71
C GLU A 306 12.91 -7.68 -27.54
N HIS A 307 12.13 -8.50 -26.82
CA HIS A 307 12.60 -9.40 -25.77
C HIS A 307 13.15 -10.75 -26.30
N LEU A 308 13.03 -11.03 -27.60
CA LEU A 308 13.47 -12.26 -28.25
C LEU A 308 14.80 -12.05 -29.01
N HIS A 309 15.39 -13.15 -29.48
CA HIS A 309 16.53 -13.12 -30.39
C HIS A 309 16.19 -12.35 -31.68
N LEU A 310 17.19 -11.71 -32.30
CA LEU A 310 17.01 -10.84 -33.48
C LEU A 310 16.27 -11.55 -34.64
N GLU A 311 16.46 -12.86 -34.79
CA GLU A 311 15.83 -13.70 -35.83
C GLU A 311 14.30 -13.82 -35.67
N LEU A 312 13.77 -13.58 -34.47
CA LEU A 312 12.35 -13.67 -34.16
C LEU A 312 11.67 -12.31 -34.02
N ARG A 313 12.37 -11.22 -34.36
CA ARG A 313 11.84 -9.85 -34.28
C ARG A 313 11.18 -9.42 -35.58
N LEU A 314 9.99 -8.86 -35.52
CA LEU A 314 9.37 -8.19 -36.67
C LEU A 314 10.19 -6.95 -37.04
N LYS A 315 10.32 -6.70 -38.33
CA LYS A 315 10.96 -5.52 -38.89
C LYS A 315 9.90 -4.55 -39.37
N THR A 316 9.81 -3.40 -38.72
CA THR A 316 8.86 -2.32 -39.02
C THR A 316 9.60 -1.00 -39.21
N ILE A 317 8.98 -0.05 -39.90
CA ILE A 317 9.39 1.35 -39.93
C ILE A 317 8.61 2.06 -38.82
N ASP A 318 9.18 2.11 -37.61
CA ASP A 318 8.51 2.65 -36.44
C ASP A 318 8.96 4.05 -36.01
N PHE A 319 8.04 4.82 -35.43
CA PHE A 319 8.30 6.19 -34.99
C PHE A 319 7.68 6.51 -33.62
N LYS A 320 8.25 7.49 -32.91
CA LYS A 320 7.71 8.05 -31.65
C LYS A 320 7.08 9.43 -31.85
N ASP A 321 7.78 10.31 -32.59
CA ASP A 321 7.38 11.68 -32.88
C ASP A 321 6.51 11.75 -34.15
N PRO A 322 5.26 12.23 -34.06
CA PRO A 322 4.39 12.44 -35.22
C PRO A 322 4.92 13.41 -36.29
N GLN A 323 5.95 14.21 -36.01
CA GLN A 323 6.59 15.08 -37.02
C GLN A 323 7.47 14.32 -38.01
N LEU A 324 7.90 13.11 -37.65
CA LEU A 324 8.74 12.20 -38.44
C LEU A 324 10.13 12.80 -38.77
N ASN A 325 11.20 12.10 -38.37
CA ASN A 325 12.56 12.53 -38.71
C ASN A 325 12.91 12.14 -40.16
N LYS A 326 14.02 12.69 -40.68
CA LYS A 326 14.49 12.43 -42.04
C LYS A 326 14.77 10.93 -42.28
N ASP A 327 15.33 10.22 -41.31
CA ASP A 327 15.66 8.79 -41.45
C ASP A 327 14.42 7.91 -41.66
N ILE A 328 13.30 8.22 -40.99
CA ILE A 328 12.02 7.53 -41.16
C ILE A 328 11.48 7.78 -42.57
N VAL A 329 11.54 9.03 -43.04
CA VAL A 329 11.06 9.42 -44.38
C VAL A 329 11.91 8.73 -45.46
N GLU A 330 13.23 8.73 -45.30
CA GLU A 330 14.19 8.04 -46.17
C GLU A 330 13.91 6.54 -46.22
N SER A 331 13.69 5.92 -45.05
CA SER A 331 13.30 4.51 -44.99
C SER A 331 12.02 4.27 -45.78
N VAL A 332 10.94 5.03 -45.55
CA VAL A 332 9.69 4.86 -46.32
C VAL A 332 9.92 5.05 -47.83
N LYS A 333 10.67 6.08 -48.24
CA LYS A 333 11.02 6.37 -49.64
C LYS A 333 11.69 5.17 -50.30
N GLN A 334 12.74 4.61 -49.69
CA GLN A 334 13.45 3.44 -50.21
C GLN A 334 12.53 2.22 -50.40
N HIS A 335 11.53 2.04 -49.53
CA HIS A 335 10.59 0.92 -49.67
C HIS A 335 9.58 1.13 -50.81
N LEU A 336 9.16 2.38 -51.04
CA LEU A 336 8.26 2.70 -52.14
C LEU A 336 8.96 2.58 -53.50
N PHE A 337 10.26 2.89 -53.59
CA PHE A 337 11.01 2.93 -54.86
C PHE A 337 11.85 1.70 -55.18
N SER A 338 12.38 0.99 -54.18
CA SER A 338 13.27 -0.16 -54.38
C SER A 338 12.72 -1.42 -53.69
N PRO A 339 11.74 -2.12 -54.29
CA PRO A 339 11.13 -3.32 -53.70
C PRO A 339 12.12 -4.44 -53.37
N ILE A 340 13.23 -4.52 -54.12
CA ILE A 340 14.27 -5.56 -53.96
C ILE A 340 15.00 -5.41 -52.63
N SER A 341 15.27 -4.18 -52.20
CA SER A 341 15.98 -3.90 -50.94
C SER A 341 15.22 -4.41 -49.70
N PHE A 342 13.88 -4.44 -49.78
CA PHE A 342 13.02 -4.80 -48.65
C PHE A 342 12.44 -6.22 -48.72
N GLU A 343 12.54 -6.92 -49.85
CA GLU A 343 12.05 -8.30 -49.99
C GLU A 343 12.64 -9.23 -48.91
N LYS A 344 13.89 -8.97 -48.50
CA LYS A 344 14.56 -9.66 -47.37
C LYS A 344 13.81 -9.47 -46.05
N ASN A 345 13.35 -8.27 -45.75
CA ASN A 345 12.61 -7.96 -44.53
C ASN A 345 11.19 -8.52 -44.56
N CYS A 346 10.50 -8.49 -45.71
CA CYS A 346 9.21 -9.17 -45.88
C CYS A 346 9.31 -10.69 -45.72
N LYS A 347 10.34 -11.32 -46.29
CA LYS A 347 10.62 -12.76 -46.09
C LYS A 347 10.89 -13.07 -44.61
N HIS A 348 11.71 -12.26 -43.96
CA HIS A 348 11.98 -12.35 -42.52
C HIS A 348 10.69 -12.22 -41.70
N ASN A 349 9.88 -11.19 -41.93
CA ASN A 349 8.63 -10.99 -41.21
C ASN A 349 7.67 -12.17 -41.36
N ARG A 350 7.53 -12.74 -42.57
CA ARG A 350 6.72 -13.95 -42.78
C ARG A 350 7.25 -15.15 -42.00
N TYR A 351 8.56 -15.37 -41.99
CA TYR A 351 9.17 -16.40 -41.15
C TYR A 351 8.85 -16.19 -39.66
N VAL A 352 8.92 -14.93 -39.18
CA VAL A 352 8.55 -14.61 -37.79
C VAL A 352 7.07 -14.90 -37.52
N ILE A 353 6.18 -14.64 -38.48
CA ILE A 353 4.75 -14.97 -38.39
C ILE A 353 4.55 -16.49 -38.31
N GLU A 354 5.15 -17.27 -39.20
CA GLU A 354 5.09 -18.73 -39.21
C GLU A 354 5.49 -19.31 -37.83
N LYS A 355 6.53 -18.74 -37.21
CA LYS A 355 7.06 -19.21 -35.92
C LYS A 355 6.32 -18.72 -34.68
N ARG A 356 5.68 -17.54 -34.71
CA ARG A 356 5.12 -16.91 -33.50
C ARG A 356 3.61 -16.68 -33.55
N TYR A 357 3.06 -16.51 -34.73
CA TYR A 357 1.70 -16.00 -34.95
C TYR A 357 0.89 -16.85 -35.94
N SER A 358 1.33 -18.08 -36.22
CA SER A 358 0.57 -19.05 -37.01
C SER A 358 -0.43 -19.82 -36.13
N PHE A 359 -1.41 -20.46 -36.76
CA PHE A 359 -2.29 -21.39 -36.05
C PHE A 359 -1.53 -22.59 -35.49
N GLU A 360 -0.43 -23.00 -36.12
CA GLU A 360 0.43 -24.07 -35.60
C GLU A 360 1.13 -23.64 -34.31
N ALA A 361 1.73 -22.45 -34.28
CA ALA A 361 2.33 -21.86 -33.08
C ALA A 361 1.31 -21.73 -31.94
N LEU A 362 0.10 -21.22 -32.23
CA LEU A 362 -0.98 -21.14 -31.25
C LEU A 362 -1.45 -22.53 -30.78
N THR A 363 -1.49 -23.52 -31.66
CA THR A 363 -1.85 -24.90 -31.31
C THR A 363 -0.83 -25.50 -30.34
N ASP A 364 0.46 -25.29 -30.59
CA ASP A 364 1.52 -25.74 -29.67
C ASP A 364 1.46 -25.03 -28.32
N GLU A 365 1.13 -23.74 -28.31
CA GLU A 365 0.86 -23.00 -27.08
C GLU A 365 -0.34 -23.58 -26.31
N PHE A 366 -1.44 -23.92 -27.00
CA PHE A 366 -2.58 -24.60 -26.39
C PHE A 366 -2.23 -25.96 -25.80
N LYS A 367 -1.39 -26.77 -26.47
CA LYS A 367 -0.89 -28.03 -25.90
C LYS A 367 -0.15 -27.77 -24.60
N HIS A 368 0.69 -26.73 -24.54
CA HIS A 368 1.38 -26.33 -23.32
C HIS A 368 0.41 -25.87 -22.22
N ILE A 369 -0.59 -25.05 -22.55
CA ILE A 369 -1.63 -24.59 -21.62
C ILE A 369 -2.42 -25.78 -21.03
N ILE A 370 -2.87 -26.71 -21.89
CA ILE A 370 -3.61 -27.90 -21.46
C ILE A 370 -2.73 -28.78 -20.57
N TYR A 371 -1.43 -28.91 -20.88
CA TYR A 371 -0.50 -29.66 -20.04
C TYR A 371 -0.31 -29.01 -18.66
N LYS A 372 -0.21 -27.67 -18.58
CA LYS A 372 -0.19 -26.95 -17.29
C LYS A 372 -1.46 -27.24 -16.47
N LEU A 373 -2.63 -27.20 -17.10
CA LEU A 373 -3.90 -27.52 -16.44
C LEU A 373 -3.92 -28.97 -15.95
N TYR A 374 -3.49 -29.92 -16.79
CA TYR A 374 -3.36 -31.33 -16.42
C TYR A 374 -2.51 -31.52 -15.16
N LEU A 375 -1.38 -30.82 -15.05
CA LEU A 375 -0.51 -30.86 -13.86
C LEU A 375 -1.20 -30.28 -12.62
N GLN A 376 -2.06 -29.28 -12.77
CA GLN A 376 -2.76 -28.63 -11.66
C GLN A 376 -3.92 -29.46 -11.11
N ILE A 377 -4.66 -30.18 -11.95
CA ILE A 377 -5.75 -31.04 -11.51
C ILE A 377 -5.29 -32.31 -10.77
N GLN A 378 -4.00 -32.66 -10.84
CA GLN A 378 -3.45 -33.80 -10.10
C GLN A 378 -3.56 -33.63 -8.57
N SER A 379 -3.49 -34.74 -7.82
CA SER A 379 -3.54 -34.75 -6.34
C SER A 379 -2.44 -33.88 -5.71
N ASN A 380 -2.78 -33.17 -4.62
CA ASN A 380 -1.93 -32.17 -3.96
C ASN A 380 -1.47 -32.51 -2.53
N HIS A 381 -1.53 -33.78 -2.09
CA HIS A 381 -1.19 -34.07 -0.69
C HIS A 381 0.29 -33.80 -0.35
N LYS A 382 1.22 -34.07 -1.27
CA LYS A 382 2.67 -33.94 -1.02
C LYS A 382 3.16 -32.49 -0.79
N PRO A 383 2.66 -31.46 -1.51
CA PRO A 383 3.01 -30.06 -1.24
C PRO A 383 2.78 -29.58 0.20
N MET A 384 1.69 -29.99 0.85
CA MET A 384 1.38 -29.61 2.23
C MET A 384 2.46 -30.08 3.22
N ASP A 385 2.88 -31.33 3.11
CA ASP A 385 3.96 -31.89 3.94
C ASP A 385 5.30 -31.17 3.72
N ARG A 386 5.55 -30.71 2.49
CA ARG A 386 6.78 -29.97 2.17
C ARG A 386 6.75 -28.59 2.79
N ALA A 387 5.62 -27.89 2.70
CA ALA A 387 5.40 -26.60 3.35
C ALA A 387 5.63 -26.70 4.87
N LYS A 388 5.02 -27.69 5.53
CA LYS A 388 5.20 -27.93 6.97
C LYS A 388 6.65 -28.21 7.36
N LYS A 389 7.35 -29.03 6.58
CA LYS A 389 8.78 -29.31 6.79
C LYS A 389 9.66 -28.08 6.57
N ALA A 390 9.31 -27.20 5.63
CA ALA A 390 10.04 -25.97 5.35
C ALA A 390 9.93 -24.98 6.52
N PHE A 391 8.72 -24.76 7.07
CA PHE A 391 8.53 -23.94 8.27
C PHE A 391 9.35 -24.46 9.45
N ARG A 392 9.24 -25.76 9.78
CA ARG A 392 10.01 -26.37 10.86
C ARG A 392 11.53 -26.19 10.69
N LYS A 393 12.04 -26.40 9.46
CA LYS A 393 13.46 -26.23 9.16
C LYS A 393 13.90 -24.77 9.36
N TYR A 394 13.07 -23.82 8.94
CA TYR A 394 13.34 -22.40 9.09
C TYR A 394 13.30 -21.96 10.56
N GLU A 395 12.28 -22.37 11.32
CA GLU A 395 12.14 -22.11 12.75
C GLU A 395 13.33 -22.66 13.55
N THR A 396 13.70 -23.94 13.33
CA THR A 396 14.88 -24.56 13.94
C THR A 396 16.16 -23.80 13.59
N HIS A 397 16.26 -23.29 12.36
CA HIS A 397 17.40 -22.48 11.94
C HIS A 397 17.49 -21.16 12.73
N LEU A 398 16.37 -20.46 12.92
CA LEU A 398 16.32 -19.21 13.71
C LEU A 398 16.67 -19.47 15.18
N GLU A 399 16.07 -20.48 15.80
CA GLU A 399 16.30 -20.82 17.22
C GLU A 399 17.78 -21.11 17.50
N ASN A 400 18.42 -21.92 16.65
CA ASN A 400 19.82 -22.31 16.79
C ASN A 400 20.79 -21.11 16.68
N ASN A 401 20.42 -20.09 15.92
CA ASN A 401 21.28 -18.95 15.64
C ASN A 401 20.99 -17.73 16.52
N LYS A 402 19.78 -17.62 17.09
CA LYS A 402 19.34 -16.50 17.94
C LYS A 402 20.30 -16.22 19.09
N VAL A 403 20.86 -17.26 19.71
CA VAL A 403 21.80 -17.14 20.84
C VAL A 403 23.04 -16.31 20.51
N TYR A 404 23.53 -16.34 19.26
CA TYR A 404 24.75 -15.64 18.86
C TYR A 404 24.56 -14.12 18.70
N THR A 405 23.32 -13.64 18.69
CA THR A 405 23.01 -12.23 18.42
C THR A 405 22.78 -11.38 19.67
N LYS A 406 22.77 -12.01 20.86
CA LYS A 406 22.49 -11.34 22.15
C LYS A 406 23.43 -10.17 22.44
N ASP A 407 24.67 -10.22 21.93
CA ASP A 407 25.66 -9.17 22.15
C ASP A 407 25.53 -7.99 21.18
N ILE A 408 24.76 -8.11 20.10
CA ILE A 408 24.59 -7.06 19.07
C ILE A 408 23.15 -6.55 18.97
N MET A 409 22.24 -7.05 19.80
CA MET A 409 20.85 -6.58 19.88
C MET A 409 20.34 -6.64 21.33
N ASN A 410 19.67 -5.57 21.78
CA ASN A 410 19.01 -5.54 23.09
C ASN A 410 17.49 -5.70 22.94
N THR A 411 17.00 -6.90 23.23
CA THR A 411 15.58 -7.28 23.11
C THR A 411 14.84 -7.30 24.46
N SER A 412 15.39 -6.69 25.51
CA SER A 412 14.82 -6.77 26.86
C SER A 412 13.44 -6.08 26.98
N ASN A 413 13.26 -4.94 26.29
CA ASN A 413 12.02 -4.16 26.29
C ASN A 413 11.45 -3.94 24.88
N ARG A 414 12.05 -4.55 23.85
CA ARG A 414 11.72 -4.30 22.44
C ARG A 414 11.84 -5.57 21.63
N GLN A 415 10.92 -5.75 20.69
CA GLN A 415 10.98 -6.85 19.73
C GLN A 415 11.89 -6.47 18.57
N TYR A 416 12.84 -7.33 18.19
CA TYR A 416 13.53 -7.23 16.91
C TYR A 416 12.58 -7.63 15.78
N LEU A 417 12.38 -6.75 14.82
CA LEU A 417 11.54 -7.02 13.65
C LEU A 417 12.39 -7.07 12.38
N ALA A 418 12.48 -8.25 11.77
CA ALA A 418 13.24 -8.49 10.56
C ALA A 418 12.41 -8.16 9.31
N GLY A 419 12.03 -6.89 9.13
CA GLY A 419 11.32 -6.43 7.93
C GLY A 419 10.17 -5.48 8.22
N TYR A 420 9.19 -5.43 7.30
CA TYR A 420 8.11 -4.43 7.34
C TYR A 420 7.18 -4.59 8.55
N GLY A 421 6.78 -5.82 8.88
CA GLY A 421 5.82 -6.14 9.93
C GLY A 421 5.50 -7.62 9.90
N GLN A 422 5.11 -8.20 11.04
CA GLN A 422 4.62 -9.59 11.07
C GLN A 422 3.32 -9.68 10.27
N MET A 423 3.20 -10.66 9.39
CA MET A 423 2.05 -10.82 8.48
C MET A 423 0.75 -11.17 9.22
N ALA A 424 0.78 -11.46 10.53
CA ALA A 424 -0.42 -11.56 11.35
C ALA A 424 -1.16 -10.22 11.48
N PHE A 425 -0.43 -9.11 11.44
CA PHE A 425 -0.92 -7.77 11.73
C PHE A 425 -1.08 -6.97 10.45
N MET A 426 -2.20 -6.26 10.37
CA MET A 426 -2.42 -5.30 9.29
C MET A 426 -1.46 -4.12 9.45
N VAL A 427 -0.74 -3.80 8.38
CA VAL A 427 0.23 -2.71 8.27
C VAL A 427 -0.20 -1.66 7.25
N PHE A 428 -1.30 -1.85 6.51
CA PHE A 428 -1.86 -0.78 5.67
C PHE A 428 -2.81 0.07 6.52
N LEU A 429 -2.63 1.40 6.50
CA LEU A 429 -3.51 2.32 7.22
C LEU A 429 -4.99 2.12 6.89
N LYS A 430 -5.32 1.95 5.60
CA LYS A 430 -6.70 1.72 5.18
C LYS A 430 -7.28 0.43 5.79
N SER A 431 -6.51 -0.66 5.87
CA SER A 431 -6.98 -1.92 6.50
C SER A 431 -7.28 -1.78 8.00
N LEU A 432 -6.64 -0.83 8.69
CA LEU A 432 -6.93 -0.55 10.10
C LEU A 432 -8.28 0.17 10.29
N ILE A 433 -8.67 0.99 9.31
CA ILE A 433 -9.83 1.89 9.41
C ILE A 433 -11.04 1.30 8.68
N ASP A 434 -10.88 0.89 7.42
CA ASP A 434 -11.89 0.22 6.59
C ASP A 434 -11.91 -1.29 6.94
N PRO A 435 -13.03 -1.80 7.50
CA PRO A 435 -13.13 -3.18 7.95
C PRO A 435 -13.11 -4.21 6.81
N SER A 436 -13.21 -3.79 5.55
CA SER A 436 -13.29 -4.67 4.39
C SER A 436 -11.96 -4.76 3.62
N TYR A 437 -11.11 -3.74 3.71
CA TYR A 437 -9.90 -3.61 2.90
C TYR A 437 -8.77 -4.60 3.26
N PHE A 438 -8.81 -5.19 4.46
CA PHE A 438 -7.81 -6.17 4.91
C PHE A 438 -7.63 -7.35 3.94
N ARG A 439 -8.65 -7.71 3.15
CA ARG A 439 -8.58 -8.77 2.13
C ARG A 439 -7.62 -8.42 1.01
N VAL A 440 -7.56 -7.14 0.63
CA VAL A 440 -6.63 -6.62 -0.37
C VAL A 440 -5.21 -6.71 0.15
N GLU A 441 -4.99 -6.34 1.41
CA GLU A 441 -3.67 -6.47 2.05
C GLU A 441 -3.22 -7.93 2.15
N GLU A 442 -4.09 -8.85 2.57
CA GLU A 442 -3.79 -10.28 2.63
C GLU A 442 -3.39 -10.85 1.25
N LYS A 443 -4.08 -10.41 0.18
CA LYS A 443 -3.71 -10.73 -1.21
C LYS A 443 -2.35 -10.17 -1.61
N ARG A 444 -2.05 -8.92 -1.24
CA ARG A 444 -0.75 -8.28 -1.53
C ARG A 444 0.41 -9.00 -0.86
N ILE A 445 0.23 -9.46 0.38
CA ILE A 445 1.20 -10.31 1.09
C ILE A 445 1.47 -11.60 0.30
N ARG A 446 0.41 -12.26 -0.17
CA ARG A 446 0.55 -13.46 -1.00
C ARG A 446 1.20 -13.15 -2.35
N GLY A 447 0.90 -12.00 -2.94
CA GLY A 447 1.50 -11.48 -4.16
C GLY A 447 3.01 -11.31 -4.05
N MET A 448 3.50 -10.70 -2.97
CA MET A 448 4.93 -10.57 -2.67
C MET A 448 5.63 -11.94 -2.61
N ALA A 449 4.99 -12.93 -1.99
CA ALA A 449 5.53 -14.29 -1.92
C ALA A 449 5.61 -14.97 -3.29
N MET A 450 4.57 -14.83 -4.13
CA MET A 450 4.55 -15.42 -5.46
C MET A 450 5.51 -14.73 -6.42
N GLN A 451 5.63 -13.40 -6.33
CA GLN A 451 6.63 -12.63 -7.06
C GLN A 451 8.04 -13.14 -6.74
N PHE A 452 8.39 -13.27 -5.46
CA PHE A 452 9.70 -13.78 -5.06
C PHE A 452 9.95 -15.22 -5.57
N ALA A 453 8.92 -16.08 -5.53
CA ALA A 453 9.02 -17.43 -6.07
C ALA A 453 9.28 -17.44 -7.59
N GLU A 454 8.64 -16.55 -8.35
CA GLU A 454 8.86 -16.36 -9.79
C GLU A 454 10.29 -15.87 -10.07
N GLU A 455 10.76 -14.85 -9.33
CA GLU A 455 12.13 -14.33 -9.44
C GLU A 455 13.20 -15.41 -9.21
N LEU A 456 12.98 -16.34 -8.25
CA LEU A 456 13.88 -17.47 -8.04
C LEU A 456 13.91 -18.43 -9.25
N VAL A 457 12.77 -18.74 -9.85
CA VAL A 457 12.68 -19.60 -11.03
C VAL A 457 13.35 -18.94 -12.24
N ASP A 458 13.12 -17.65 -12.43
CA ASP A 458 13.69 -16.87 -13.54
C ASP A 458 15.19 -16.62 -13.39
N SER A 459 15.69 -16.58 -12.15
CA SER A 459 17.12 -16.48 -11.91
C SER A 459 17.92 -17.64 -12.51
N LYS A 460 17.34 -18.86 -12.54
CA LYS A 460 17.95 -20.08 -13.07
C LYS A 460 17.60 -20.35 -14.54
N SER A 461 16.38 -20.04 -14.97
CA SER A 461 15.91 -20.31 -16.35
C SER A 461 16.78 -19.68 -17.43
N ASN A 462 17.36 -18.51 -17.15
CA ASN A 462 18.28 -17.81 -18.06
C ASN A 462 19.59 -18.56 -18.35
N LEU A 463 19.95 -19.55 -17.52
CA LEU A 463 21.20 -20.33 -17.65
C LEU A 463 20.91 -21.80 -17.96
N SER A 464 19.85 -22.36 -17.40
CA SER A 464 19.39 -23.72 -17.66
C SER A 464 17.87 -23.82 -17.50
N PRO A 465 17.13 -24.29 -18.53
CA PRO A 465 15.67 -24.41 -18.45
C PRO A 465 15.26 -25.40 -17.35
N ILE A 466 14.28 -25.02 -16.53
CA ILE A 466 13.69 -25.88 -15.49
C ILE A 466 12.45 -26.57 -16.08
N PRO A 467 12.32 -27.92 -15.96
CA PRO A 467 11.12 -28.64 -16.38
C PRO A 467 9.83 -28.10 -15.75
N ILE A 468 8.76 -28.01 -16.54
CA ILE A 468 7.49 -27.41 -16.12
C ILE A 468 6.86 -28.15 -14.92
N GLU A 469 7.04 -29.46 -14.83
CA GLU A 469 6.56 -30.30 -13.73
C GLU A 469 7.22 -29.93 -12.41
N ILE A 470 8.52 -29.56 -12.45
CA ILE A 470 9.27 -29.12 -11.27
C ILE A 470 8.80 -27.72 -10.86
N LYS A 471 8.62 -26.79 -11.82
CA LYS A 471 8.05 -25.47 -11.56
C LYS A 471 6.68 -25.57 -10.86
N HIS A 472 5.78 -26.42 -11.39
CA HIS A 472 4.46 -26.67 -10.79
C HIS A 472 4.56 -27.23 -9.37
N LYS A 473 5.43 -28.22 -9.13
CA LYS A 473 5.63 -28.78 -7.78
C LYS A 473 6.14 -27.74 -6.79
N PHE A 474 7.04 -26.86 -7.23
CA PHE A 474 7.57 -25.77 -6.42
C PHE A 474 6.47 -24.75 -6.08
N TYR A 475 5.82 -24.16 -7.08
CA TYR A 475 4.78 -23.15 -6.86
C TYR A 475 3.60 -23.69 -6.04
N ASN A 476 3.17 -24.93 -6.27
CA ASN A 476 2.13 -25.55 -5.45
C ASN A 476 2.58 -25.74 -3.99
N SER A 477 3.87 -25.97 -3.73
CA SER A 477 4.41 -26.03 -2.36
C SER A 477 4.44 -24.65 -1.69
N VAL A 478 4.66 -23.57 -2.46
CA VAL A 478 4.60 -22.19 -1.96
C VAL A 478 3.15 -21.81 -1.61
N VAL A 479 2.18 -22.15 -2.45
CA VAL A 479 0.74 -21.92 -2.15
C VAL A 479 0.33 -22.63 -0.86
N SER A 480 0.78 -23.88 -0.66
CA SER A 480 0.47 -24.62 0.57
C SER A 480 0.98 -23.97 1.86
N LEU A 481 1.90 -23.00 1.81
CA LEU A 481 2.30 -22.23 2.99
C LEU A 481 1.12 -21.43 3.59
N PHE A 482 0.21 -20.95 2.74
CA PHE A 482 -0.96 -20.15 3.12
C PHE A 482 -2.15 -21.00 3.58
N ASP A 483 -2.18 -22.28 3.20
CA ASP A 483 -3.26 -23.21 3.52
C ASP A 483 -3.06 -23.92 4.88
N LEU A 484 -1.84 -23.91 5.42
CA LEU A 484 -1.49 -24.57 6.67
C LEU A 484 -2.17 -23.93 7.89
N ARG A 485 -2.72 -24.77 8.77
CA ARG A 485 -3.39 -24.38 10.01
C ARG A 485 -2.83 -25.17 11.20
N GLU A 486 -2.57 -24.50 12.31
CA GLU A 486 -1.98 -25.11 13.52
C GLU A 486 -2.69 -24.65 14.81
N GLY A 487 -3.89 -25.20 15.05
CA GLY A 487 -4.65 -24.89 16.26
C GLY A 487 -5.16 -23.44 16.30
N GLU A 488 -5.22 -22.87 17.50
CA GLU A 488 -5.77 -21.54 17.75
C GLU A 488 -4.79 -20.60 18.44
N ILE A 489 -4.90 -19.30 18.16
CA ILE A 489 -4.16 -18.25 18.88
C ILE A 489 -4.81 -17.95 20.24
N PRO A 490 -4.03 -17.80 21.32
CA PRO A 490 -4.57 -17.64 22.68
C PRO A 490 -5.19 -16.25 22.89
N VAL A 491 -4.51 -15.20 22.40
CA VAL A 491 -4.92 -13.80 22.52
C VAL A 491 -5.13 -13.24 21.12
N ARG A 492 -6.24 -12.52 20.92
CA ARG A 492 -6.50 -11.80 19.65
C ARG A 492 -5.94 -10.40 19.72
N MET A 493 -5.53 -9.86 18.58
CA MET A 493 -5.10 -8.47 18.45
C MET A 493 -6.11 -7.78 17.56
N ASP A 494 -6.57 -6.61 17.97
CA ASP A 494 -7.64 -5.87 17.28
C ASP A 494 -7.30 -5.43 15.84
N HIS A 495 -6.03 -5.55 15.45
CA HIS A 495 -5.51 -5.28 14.12
C HIS A 495 -4.89 -6.51 13.45
N SER A 496 -5.22 -7.73 13.88
CA SER A 496 -4.80 -8.94 13.18
C SER A 496 -5.81 -9.41 12.11
N PHE A 497 -5.33 -10.16 11.12
CA PHE A 497 -6.22 -10.82 10.16
C PHE A 497 -7.18 -11.82 10.82
N ALA A 498 -6.73 -12.53 11.87
CA ALA A 498 -7.61 -13.43 12.63
C ALA A 498 -8.80 -12.69 13.26
N TYR A 499 -8.56 -11.50 13.81
CA TYR A 499 -9.61 -10.64 14.34
C TYR A 499 -10.59 -10.18 13.24
N ARG A 500 -10.09 -9.77 12.07
CA ARG A 500 -10.92 -9.37 10.92
C ARG A 500 -11.77 -10.51 10.37
N HIS A 501 -11.19 -11.70 10.27
CA HIS A 501 -11.89 -12.93 9.86
C HIS A 501 -12.79 -13.54 10.95
N ARG A 502 -12.88 -12.91 12.15
CA ARG A 502 -13.72 -13.36 13.27
C ARG A 502 -13.44 -14.80 13.73
N ASN A 503 -12.18 -15.24 13.69
CA ASN A 503 -11.76 -16.56 14.16
C ASN A 503 -10.48 -16.49 15.01
N LYS A 504 -10.03 -17.64 15.50
CA LYS A 504 -8.76 -17.79 16.23
C LYS A 504 -7.77 -18.70 15.50
N ILE A 505 -7.98 -19.01 14.21
CA ILE A 505 -7.15 -20.00 13.50
C ILE A 505 -5.71 -19.47 13.38
N LYS A 506 -4.75 -20.28 13.85
CA LYS A 506 -3.34 -19.99 13.68
C LYS A 506 -2.85 -20.47 12.32
N TYR A 507 -2.32 -19.55 11.53
CA TYR A 507 -1.66 -19.82 10.26
C TYR A 507 -0.15 -19.60 10.42
N PRO A 508 0.71 -20.62 10.24
CA PRO A 508 2.15 -20.50 10.51
C PRO A 508 2.82 -19.35 9.76
N TYR A 509 2.43 -19.08 8.51
CA TYR A 509 3.02 -17.99 7.74
C TYR A 509 2.82 -16.63 8.42
N ARG A 510 1.74 -16.43 9.18
CA ARG A 510 1.41 -15.14 9.81
C ARG A 510 2.37 -14.75 10.95
N GLU A 511 3.13 -15.69 11.50
CA GLU A 511 4.11 -15.42 12.57
C GLU A 511 5.38 -14.71 12.05
N TYR A 512 5.57 -14.69 10.73
CA TYR A 512 6.76 -14.18 10.05
C TYR A 512 6.50 -12.83 9.36
N THR A 513 7.55 -12.07 9.06
CA THR A 513 7.50 -10.94 8.13
C THR A 513 7.48 -11.42 6.68
N PRO A 514 7.05 -10.59 5.70
CA PRO A 514 7.16 -10.93 4.28
C PRO A 514 8.59 -11.33 3.88
N GLN A 515 9.61 -10.70 4.48
CA GLN A 515 11.02 -11.01 4.26
C GLN A 515 11.39 -12.39 4.80
N GLU A 516 11.00 -12.73 6.03
CA GLU A 516 11.26 -14.06 6.62
C GLU A 516 10.59 -15.18 5.80
N LEU A 517 9.39 -14.93 5.24
CA LEU A 517 8.70 -15.90 4.38
C LEU A 517 9.54 -16.24 3.13
N THR A 518 10.34 -15.31 2.61
CA THR A 518 11.25 -15.58 1.49
C THR A 518 12.28 -16.65 1.83
N GLY A 519 12.74 -16.73 3.09
CA GLY A 519 13.64 -17.79 3.54
C GLY A 519 12.99 -19.18 3.50
N VAL A 520 11.72 -19.27 3.90
CA VAL A 520 10.92 -20.51 3.79
C VAL A 520 10.74 -20.91 2.32
N ILE A 521 10.42 -19.95 1.46
CA ILE A 521 10.28 -20.17 0.01
C ILE A 521 11.62 -20.61 -0.61
N ASN A 522 12.74 -20.03 -0.20
CA ASN A 522 14.06 -20.41 -0.66
C ASN A 522 14.45 -21.83 -0.23
N ILE A 523 14.07 -22.26 0.98
CA ILE A 523 14.22 -23.65 1.43
C ILE A 523 13.41 -24.60 0.53
N LEU A 524 12.19 -24.23 0.16
CA LEU A 524 11.38 -25.00 -0.79
C LEU A 524 12.02 -25.02 -2.19
N PHE A 525 12.53 -23.89 -2.66
CA PHE A 525 13.19 -23.77 -3.96
C PHE A 525 14.37 -24.72 -4.06
N LYS A 526 15.30 -24.67 -3.11
CA LYS A 526 16.48 -25.55 -3.05
C LYS A 526 16.12 -27.03 -3.01
N LYS A 527 15.01 -27.38 -2.38
CA LYS A 527 14.51 -28.76 -2.30
C LYS A 527 13.98 -29.28 -3.64
N HIS A 528 13.39 -28.41 -4.47
CA HIS A 528 12.83 -28.81 -5.77
C HIS A 528 13.80 -28.60 -6.93
N ILE A 529 14.63 -27.57 -6.84
CA ILE A 529 15.41 -27.02 -7.96
C ILE A 529 16.89 -26.96 -7.51
N SER A 530 17.64 -28.02 -7.85
CA SER A 530 19.09 -28.18 -7.60
C SER A 530 19.80 -28.57 -8.92
N PRO A 531 21.06 -28.18 -9.16
CA PRO A 531 21.88 -27.22 -8.38
C PRO A 531 21.32 -25.80 -8.45
N PRO A 532 21.72 -24.87 -7.55
CA PRO A 532 21.32 -23.46 -7.66
C PRO A 532 21.85 -22.79 -8.94
N ALA A 533 21.41 -21.56 -9.21
CA ALA A 533 21.87 -20.80 -10.36
C ALA A 533 23.40 -20.58 -10.32
N VAL A 534 24.05 -20.63 -11.49
CA VAL A 534 25.46 -20.22 -11.62
C VAL A 534 25.53 -18.70 -11.47
N ILE A 535 26.36 -18.22 -10.56
CA ILE A 535 26.53 -16.79 -10.31
C ILE A 535 27.73 -16.29 -11.11
N ASN A 536 27.47 -15.40 -12.06
CA ASN A 536 28.53 -14.71 -12.80
C ASN A 536 28.61 -13.25 -12.34
N ILE A 537 29.82 -12.82 -11.99
CA ILE A 537 30.11 -11.41 -11.71
C ILE A 537 30.30 -10.72 -13.07
N MET A 538 29.41 -9.78 -13.39
CA MET A 538 29.55 -8.98 -14.59
C MET A 538 30.54 -7.84 -14.32
N ASN A 539 31.47 -7.61 -15.25
CA ASN A 539 32.37 -6.47 -15.18
C ASN A 539 31.56 -5.16 -15.24
N SER A 540 31.85 -4.22 -14.33
CA SER A 540 31.31 -2.86 -14.42
C SER A 540 31.76 -2.21 -15.75
N LYS A 541 30.84 -1.52 -16.43
CA LYS A 541 31.13 -0.87 -17.71
C LYS A 541 32.02 0.38 -17.56
N THR A 542 32.14 0.97 -16.36
CA THR A 542 33.08 2.08 -16.08
C THR A 542 33.18 2.34 -14.58
N ILE A 543 34.39 2.40 -14.01
CA ILE A 543 34.69 2.94 -12.67
C ILE A 543 35.31 4.33 -12.89
N HIS A 544 34.84 5.34 -12.16
CA HIS A 544 35.34 6.72 -12.25
C HIS A 544 36.41 7.01 -11.19
N ASP A 545 37.28 8.01 -11.42
CA ASP A 545 38.26 8.46 -10.42
C ASP A 545 37.63 9.24 -9.24
N ASP A 546 36.36 9.62 -9.39
CA ASP A 546 35.60 10.40 -8.41
C ASP A 546 34.67 9.46 -7.59
N TRP A 547 34.89 9.41 -6.27
CA TRP A 547 34.12 8.58 -5.34
C TRP A 547 32.65 8.96 -5.29
N HIS A 548 32.30 10.25 -5.36
CA HIS A 548 30.90 10.66 -5.43
C HIS A 548 30.27 10.14 -6.72
N LYS A 549 30.93 10.27 -7.88
CA LYS A 549 30.43 9.72 -9.14
C LYS A 549 30.23 8.21 -9.06
N ASN A 550 31.15 7.47 -8.43
CA ASN A 550 31.01 6.04 -8.21
C ASN A 550 29.82 5.69 -7.30
N ILE A 551 29.58 6.46 -6.23
CA ILE A 551 28.39 6.31 -5.39
C ILE A 551 27.11 6.60 -6.18
N TYR A 552 27.11 7.65 -7.01
CA TYR A 552 25.97 7.93 -7.91
C TYR A 552 25.74 6.80 -8.92
N SER A 553 26.79 6.21 -9.48
CA SER A 553 26.70 5.04 -10.37
C SER A 553 26.18 3.80 -9.63
N LEU A 554 26.60 3.56 -8.39
CA LEU A 554 26.07 2.49 -7.53
C LEU A 554 24.55 2.65 -7.32
N LEU A 555 24.10 3.91 -7.24
CA LEU A 555 22.71 4.32 -7.07
C LEU A 555 21.98 4.56 -8.41
N ASN A 556 22.52 4.08 -9.53
CA ASN A 556 21.93 4.21 -10.89
C ASN A 556 21.54 5.66 -11.27
N HIS A 557 22.29 6.65 -10.79
CA HIS A 557 22.01 8.08 -10.97
C HIS A 557 20.59 8.51 -10.53
N ALA A 558 19.98 7.77 -9.60
CA ALA A 558 18.69 8.12 -9.04
C ALA A 558 18.76 9.39 -8.17
N GLU A 559 17.66 10.13 -8.09
CA GLU A 559 17.54 11.29 -7.21
C GLU A 559 17.69 10.87 -5.74
N ILE A 560 18.60 11.52 -4.99
CA ILE A 560 18.87 11.17 -3.59
C ILE A 560 17.89 11.88 -2.66
N GLY A 561 16.98 11.11 -2.04
CA GLY A 561 15.98 11.63 -1.10
C GLY A 561 16.47 11.77 0.36
N ILE A 562 17.51 11.03 0.75
CA ILE A 562 18.20 11.10 2.05
C ILE A 562 19.71 11.02 1.77
N ASN A 563 20.50 11.97 2.25
CA ASN A 563 21.90 12.09 1.86
C ASN A 563 22.84 12.31 3.06
N HIS A 564 23.49 11.24 3.51
CA HIS A 564 24.56 11.26 4.52
C HIS A 564 25.91 10.85 3.91
N ILE A 565 26.19 11.24 2.64
CA ILE A 565 27.41 10.85 1.93
C ILE A 565 28.69 11.37 2.60
N GLU A 566 28.68 12.60 3.12
CA GLU A 566 29.84 13.18 3.82
C GLU A 566 30.14 12.42 5.13
N ASP A 567 29.10 12.02 5.87
CA ASP A 567 29.24 11.21 7.08
C ASP A 567 29.85 9.84 6.76
N LEU A 568 29.44 9.24 5.63
CA LEU A 568 29.98 7.98 5.13
C LEU A 568 31.46 8.12 4.76
N GLU A 569 31.83 9.16 3.99
CA GLU A 569 33.22 9.41 3.57
C GLU A 569 34.15 9.57 4.78
N LYS A 570 33.69 10.35 5.78
CA LYS A 570 34.40 10.54 7.04
C LYS A 570 34.61 9.21 7.78
N LYS A 571 33.61 8.34 7.81
CA LYS A 571 33.66 7.06 8.53
C LYS A 571 34.53 6.02 7.81
N ILE A 572 34.47 5.92 6.49
CA ILE A 572 35.33 4.99 5.73
C ILE A 572 36.81 5.38 5.79
N SER A 573 37.12 6.68 5.89
CA SER A 573 38.48 7.22 6.03
C SER A 573 39.11 6.90 7.39
N ALA A 574 38.30 6.64 8.41
CA ALA A 574 38.80 6.29 9.74
C ALA A 574 39.32 4.84 9.74
N ASN A 575 40.46 4.61 10.42
CA ASN A 575 41.01 3.27 10.63
C ASN A 575 40.23 2.54 11.74
N ILE A 576 38.98 2.19 11.43
CA ILE A 576 38.07 1.42 12.28
C ILE A 576 37.52 0.23 11.48
N PRO A 577 37.15 -0.88 12.13
CA PRO A 577 36.67 -2.04 11.41
C PRO A 577 35.31 -1.77 10.78
N LEU A 578 35.13 -2.25 9.56
CA LEU A 578 33.94 -2.07 8.73
C LEU A 578 33.48 -3.45 8.26
N ALA A 579 32.17 -3.70 8.26
CA ALA A 579 31.60 -4.78 7.45
C ALA A 579 30.62 -4.23 6.42
N TYR A 580 30.57 -4.82 5.23
CA TYR A 580 29.45 -4.57 4.32
C TYR A 580 28.80 -5.85 3.81
N PHE A 581 27.51 -5.76 3.59
CA PHE A 581 26.70 -6.81 2.98
C PHE A 581 26.61 -6.51 1.48
N PRO A 582 27.19 -7.38 0.62
CA PRO A 582 27.32 -7.10 -0.80
C PRO A 582 25.96 -7.11 -1.52
N GLY A 583 25.82 -6.24 -2.51
CA GLY A 583 24.64 -6.06 -3.33
C GLY A 583 24.78 -6.78 -4.67
N LYS A 584 24.54 -6.05 -5.77
CA LYS A 584 24.55 -6.60 -7.14
C LYS A 584 25.73 -6.10 -7.99
N GLN A 585 26.36 -4.99 -7.62
CA GLN A 585 27.40 -4.32 -8.42
C GLN A 585 28.79 -4.62 -7.83
N ILE A 586 29.15 -5.90 -7.76
CA ILE A 586 30.28 -6.40 -6.94
C ILE A 586 31.61 -5.68 -7.22
N GLU A 587 31.98 -5.45 -8.48
CA GLU A 587 33.23 -4.72 -8.82
C GLU A 587 33.25 -3.29 -8.27
N LEU A 588 32.15 -2.56 -8.47
CA LEU A 588 32.03 -1.19 -7.99
C LEU A 588 31.96 -1.13 -6.46
N GLU A 589 31.32 -2.11 -5.83
CA GLU A 589 31.25 -2.24 -4.37
C GLU A 589 32.64 -2.54 -3.76
N LEU A 590 33.44 -3.40 -4.38
CA LEU A 590 34.82 -3.69 -3.95
C LEU A 590 35.70 -2.45 -4.07
N GLU A 591 35.56 -1.66 -5.13
CA GLU A 591 36.26 -0.39 -5.26
C GLU A 591 35.86 0.57 -4.12
N LEU A 592 34.55 0.81 -3.95
CA LEU A 592 34.00 1.81 -3.03
C LEU A 592 34.20 1.48 -1.55
N PHE A 593 34.13 0.19 -1.18
CA PHE A 593 34.06 -0.24 0.22
C PHE A 593 35.26 -1.08 0.67
N VAL A 594 36.21 -1.38 -0.23
CA VAL A 594 37.48 -2.05 0.12
C VAL A 594 38.69 -1.21 -0.30
N LEU A 595 38.87 -0.97 -1.60
CA LEU A 595 40.09 -0.31 -2.10
C LEU A 595 40.16 1.17 -1.69
N GLU A 596 39.12 1.95 -1.98
CA GLU A 596 39.05 3.37 -1.63
C GLU A 596 39.23 3.63 -0.12
N PRO A 597 38.50 2.94 0.80
CA PRO A 597 38.73 3.10 2.23
C PRO A 597 40.17 2.80 2.65
N VAL A 598 40.81 1.77 2.08
CA VAL A 598 42.20 1.46 2.40
C VAL A 598 43.16 2.55 1.91
N ARG A 599 42.97 3.09 0.69
CA ARG A 599 43.76 4.23 0.20
C ARG A 599 43.64 5.43 1.14
N LEU A 600 42.41 5.79 1.52
CA LEU A 600 42.13 6.90 2.45
C LEU A 600 42.79 6.68 3.82
N ARG A 601 42.71 5.46 4.38
CA ARG A 601 43.35 5.11 5.66
C ARG A 601 44.88 5.15 5.59
N LEU A 602 45.47 4.91 4.42
CA LEU A 602 46.91 4.99 4.20
C LEU A 602 47.39 6.41 3.84
N GLY A 603 46.47 7.35 3.62
CA GLY A 603 46.79 8.71 3.16
C GLY A 603 47.27 8.74 1.70
N LEU A 604 46.94 7.72 0.91
CA LEU A 604 47.25 7.65 -0.52
C LEU A 604 46.23 8.47 -1.32
N LYS A 605 46.67 8.97 -2.48
CA LYS A 605 45.73 9.50 -3.48
C LYS A 605 44.95 8.36 -4.13
N ARG A 606 43.80 8.66 -4.73
CA ARG A 606 42.92 7.64 -5.34
C ARG A 606 43.56 6.91 -6.52
N ASP A 607 44.44 7.58 -7.25
CA ASP A 607 45.21 7.04 -8.37
C ASP A 607 46.50 6.32 -7.94
N GLU A 608 46.89 6.41 -6.66
CA GLU A 608 48.04 5.71 -6.12
C GLU A 608 47.70 4.24 -5.80
N LYS A 609 48.55 3.34 -6.26
CA LYS A 609 48.40 1.89 -6.02
C LYS A 609 48.78 1.52 -4.60
N ILE A 610 47.98 0.64 -4.00
CA ILE A 610 48.31 0.03 -2.70
C ILE A 610 49.44 -0.99 -2.90
N THR A 611 50.55 -0.81 -2.19
CA THR A 611 51.71 -1.72 -2.22
C THR A 611 51.91 -2.42 -0.87
N ILE A 612 52.68 -3.52 -0.88
CA ILE A 612 53.01 -4.27 0.35
C ILE A 612 53.70 -3.39 1.40
N ARG A 613 54.51 -2.42 0.96
CA ARG A 613 55.16 -1.45 1.85
C ARG A 613 54.16 -0.52 2.54
N ASN A 614 53.08 -0.14 1.85
CA ASN A 614 52.06 0.72 2.44
C ASN A 614 51.30 -0.01 3.56
N ILE A 615 50.95 -1.27 3.35
CA ILE A 615 50.16 -2.04 4.32
C ILE A 615 50.98 -2.63 5.48
N THR A 616 52.29 -2.72 5.34
CA THR A 616 53.21 -3.15 6.42
C THR A 616 53.70 -2.00 7.28
N SER A 617 53.62 -0.75 6.79
CA SER A 617 54.07 0.43 7.54
C SER A 617 53.03 0.95 8.55
N ARG A 618 51.77 0.53 8.45
CA ARG A 618 50.67 0.95 9.32
C ARG A 618 49.74 -0.22 9.58
N GLU A 619 49.37 -0.42 10.85
CA GLU A 619 48.36 -1.40 11.22
C GLU A 619 46.97 -0.92 10.78
N LEU A 620 46.34 -1.68 9.87
CA LEU A 620 45.02 -1.37 9.32
C LEU A 620 43.95 -2.27 9.96
N GLU A 621 42.85 -1.64 10.39
CA GLU A 621 41.68 -2.37 10.83
C GLU A 621 41.02 -3.11 9.65
N PRO A 622 40.62 -4.38 9.83
CA PRO A 622 40.10 -5.19 8.75
C PRO A 622 38.74 -4.71 8.24
N ILE A 623 38.53 -4.90 6.93
CA ILE A 623 37.27 -4.72 6.22
C ILE A 623 36.69 -6.11 5.95
N TYR A 624 35.46 -6.34 6.40
CA TYR A 624 34.75 -7.60 6.27
C TYR A 624 33.69 -7.53 5.18
N ILE A 625 33.63 -8.53 4.32
CA ILE A 625 32.54 -8.72 3.36
C ILE A 625 31.72 -9.91 3.86
N ILE A 626 30.40 -9.72 4.03
CA ILE A 626 29.51 -10.73 4.59
C ILE A 626 28.48 -11.21 3.54
N PRO A 627 28.90 -12.00 2.52
CA PRO A 627 27.98 -12.64 1.58
C PRO A 627 27.33 -13.90 2.20
N PRO A 628 26.18 -14.36 1.68
CA PRO A 628 25.62 -15.64 2.06
C PRO A 628 26.48 -16.82 1.61
N ILE A 629 26.47 -17.92 2.37
CA ILE A 629 27.16 -19.17 2.00
C ILE A 629 26.43 -19.86 0.86
N GLU A 630 25.10 -19.87 0.93
CA GLU A 630 24.25 -20.43 -0.12
C GLU A 630 23.59 -19.30 -0.92
N PRO A 631 23.34 -19.51 -2.23
CA PRO A 631 22.74 -18.47 -3.05
C PRO A 631 21.29 -18.15 -2.64
N LEU A 632 20.96 -16.86 -2.71
CA LEU A 632 19.64 -16.24 -2.57
C LEU A 632 19.28 -15.59 -3.91
N GLY A 633 18.64 -16.36 -4.79
CA GLY A 633 18.44 -15.95 -6.18
C GLY A 633 19.78 -15.72 -6.88
N ARG A 634 20.08 -14.46 -7.22
CA ARG A 634 21.34 -14.03 -7.87
C ARG A 634 22.37 -13.39 -6.92
N SER A 635 22.17 -13.48 -5.60
CA SER A 635 23.14 -12.97 -4.63
C SER A 635 24.49 -13.68 -4.80
N ILE A 636 25.59 -12.94 -4.71
CA ILE A 636 26.93 -13.53 -4.70
C ILE A 636 27.14 -14.39 -3.44
N THR A 637 27.75 -15.58 -3.58
CA THR A 637 28.11 -16.40 -2.42
C THR A 637 29.52 -16.13 -1.94
N ALA A 638 29.80 -16.49 -0.68
CA ALA A 638 31.13 -16.39 -0.09
C ALA A 638 32.22 -17.08 -0.93
N ASP A 639 31.94 -18.27 -1.44
CA ASP A 639 32.93 -19.05 -2.20
C ASP A 639 33.14 -18.50 -3.62
N VAL A 640 32.07 -18.00 -4.26
CA VAL A 640 32.18 -17.31 -5.56
C VAL A 640 32.99 -16.03 -5.43
N LEU A 641 32.73 -15.21 -4.40
CA LEU A 641 33.48 -13.98 -4.18
C LEU A 641 34.96 -14.23 -3.86
N LYS A 642 35.26 -15.24 -3.02
CA LYS A 642 36.66 -15.64 -2.76
C LYS A 642 37.37 -16.04 -4.05
N SER A 643 36.74 -16.90 -4.84
CA SER A 643 37.29 -17.34 -6.12
C SER A 643 37.52 -16.16 -7.05
N HIS A 644 36.56 -15.24 -7.12
CA HIS A 644 36.67 -14.03 -7.92
C HIS A 644 37.89 -13.17 -7.53
N ILE A 645 38.12 -12.92 -6.24
CA ILE A 645 39.27 -12.15 -5.79
C ILE A 645 40.58 -12.90 -6.09
N CYS A 646 40.66 -14.19 -5.77
CA CYS A 646 41.88 -15.00 -6.01
C CYS A 646 42.29 -15.05 -7.49
N TYR A 647 41.32 -15.11 -8.40
CA TYR A 647 41.57 -15.17 -9.84
C TYR A 647 41.43 -13.81 -10.56
N SER A 648 41.22 -12.72 -9.82
CA SER A 648 41.10 -11.37 -10.39
C SER A 648 42.42 -10.92 -11.04
N LYS A 649 42.35 -9.97 -11.97
CA LYS A 649 43.54 -9.25 -12.47
C LYS A 649 43.93 -8.06 -11.58
N ASN A 650 43.11 -7.75 -10.56
CA ASN A 650 43.36 -6.66 -9.62
C ASN A 650 44.32 -7.13 -8.51
N GLU A 651 45.60 -6.80 -8.67
CA GLU A 651 46.67 -7.18 -7.73
C GLU A 651 46.52 -6.51 -6.36
N GLU A 652 45.90 -5.33 -6.27
CA GLU A 652 45.67 -4.64 -4.99
C GLU A 652 44.65 -5.42 -4.14
N LEU A 653 43.55 -5.90 -4.73
CA LEU A 653 42.57 -6.73 -4.02
C LEU A 653 43.15 -8.04 -3.51
N LYS A 654 43.99 -8.71 -4.31
CA LYS A 654 44.69 -9.93 -3.89
C LYS A 654 45.59 -9.65 -2.69
N LEU A 655 46.40 -8.59 -2.78
CA LEU A 655 47.32 -8.19 -1.72
C LEU A 655 46.57 -7.95 -0.39
N LEU A 656 45.45 -7.22 -0.44
CA LEU A 656 44.62 -6.95 0.75
C LEU A 656 43.98 -8.23 1.33
N PHE A 657 43.61 -9.17 0.48
CA PHE A 657 43.02 -10.45 0.90
C PHE A 657 44.06 -11.39 1.53
N GLU A 658 45.26 -11.50 0.93
CA GLU A 658 46.38 -12.30 1.44
C GLU A 658 46.90 -11.82 2.79
N HIS A 659 46.90 -10.50 3.02
CA HIS A 659 47.34 -9.88 4.28
C HIS A 659 46.20 -9.68 5.30
N GLU A 660 45.06 -10.33 5.10
CA GLU A 660 43.95 -10.31 6.05
C GLU A 660 43.35 -8.91 6.33
N ILE A 661 43.58 -7.93 5.45
CA ILE A 661 42.96 -6.59 5.53
C ILE A 661 41.55 -6.64 4.95
N CYS A 662 41.33 -7.41 3.88
CA CYS A 662 40.00 -7.73 3.35
C CYS A 662 39.65 -9.19 3.72
N LYS A 663 38.57 -9.40 4.47
CA LYS A 663 38.14 -10.75 4.92
C LYS A 663 36.72 -11.07 4.45
N ILE A 664 36.53 -12.26 3.87
CA ILE A 664 35.20 -12.74 3.47
C ILE A 664 34.66 -13.71 4.53
N VAL A 665 33.50 -13.38 5.11
CA VAL A 665 32.85 -14.15 6.17
C VAL A 665 31.45 -14.56 5.72
N GLY A 666 31.25 -15.86 5.45
CA GLY A 666 29.96 -16.35 4.99
C GLY A 666 28.86 -16.29 6.06
N SER A 667 27.68 -15.78 5.70
CA SER A 667 26.46 -15.85 6.52
C SER A 667 25.62 -17.08 6.19
N LYS A 668 24.86 -17.59 7.16
CA LYS A 668 23.95 -18.74 6.95
C LYS A 668 22.56 -18.32 6.46
N GLN A 669 22.45 -17.15 5.84
CA GLN A 669 21.17 -16.52 5.54
C GLN A 669 20.38 -17.26 4.44
N HIS A 670 19.06 -17.31 4.63
CA HIS A 670 18.05 -17.88 3.75
C HIS A 670 17.07 -16.83 3.20
N SER A 671 16.76 -15.79 3.97
CA SER A 671 15.83 -14.71 3.62
C SER A 671 16.51 -13.57 2.86
N VAL A 672 15.77 -12.81 2.05
CA VAL A 672 16.25 -11.53 1.48
C VAL A 672 16.64 -10.52 2.58
N GLY A 673 17.42 -9.49 2.26
CA GLY A 673 17.82 -8.45 3.22
C GLY A 673 18.93 -8.91 4.17
N ILE A 674 18.83 -8.57 5.47
CA ILE A 674 19.78 -9.01 6.52
C ILE A 674 18.99 -9.46 7.75
N HIS A 675 18.74 -10.76 7.88
CA HIS A 675 18.14 -11.30 9.10
C HIS A 675 19.21 -11.71 10.11
N PHE A 676 19.35 -10.95 11.20
CA PHE A 676 20.39 -11.22 12.20
C PHE A 676 20.23 -12.58 12.89
N TYR A 677 19.01 -13.09 13.08
CA TYR A 677 18.80 -14.44 13.60
C TYR A 677 19.16 -15.57 12.60
N GLU A 678 19.57 -15.25 11.37
CA GLU A 678 20.05 -16.23 10.38
C GLU A 678 21.56 -16.14 10.12
N ILE A 679 22.23 -15.06 10.58
CA ILE A 679 23.59 -14.73 10.12
C ILE A 679 24.63 -15.80 10.47
N GLY A 680 24.38 -16.57 11.54
CA GLY A 680 25.24 -17.65 12.01
C GLY A 680 26.40 -17.19 12.91
N GLN A 681 26.96 -18.13 13.68
CA GLN A 681 27.95 -17.86 14.73
C GLN A 681 29.17 -17.07 14.28
N LYS A 682 29.81 -17.46 13.15
CA LYS A 682 31.03 -16.82 12.67
C LYS A 682 30.81 -15.34 12.33
N ALA A 683 29.77 -15.04 11.56
CA ALA A 683 29.44 -13.68 11.18
C ALA A 683 28.96 -12.85 12.39
N ALA A 684 28.14 -13.42 13.28
CA ALA A 684 27.71 -12.75 14.51
C ALA A 684 28.90 -12.37 15.42
N HIS A 685 29.90 -13.25 15.54
CA HIS A 685 31.13 -12.96 16.30
C HIS A 685 31.94 -11.81 15.69
N ILE A 686 32.03 -11.75 14.36
CA ILE A 686 32.68 -10.63 13.66
C ILE A 686 31.92 -9.33 13.86
N LEU A 687 30.59 -9.35 13.76
CA LEU A 687 29.76 -8.18 14.04
C LEU A 687 29.93 -7.68 15.48
N LYS A 688 30.06 -8.59 16.45
CA LYS A 688 30.39 -8.24 17.83
C LYS A 688 31.77 -7.57 17.94
N LYS A 689 32.80 -8.11 17.28
CA LYS A 689 34.13 -7.47 17.25
C LYS A 689 34.08 -6.06 16.67
N ILE A 690 33.35 -5.88 15.57
CA ILE A 690 33.15 -4.56 14.94
C ILE A 690 32.48 -3.61 15.93
N LYS A 691 31.43 -4.08 16.63
CA LYS A 691 30.75 -3.29 17.67
C LYS A 691 31.71 -2.86 18.78
N ASP A 692 32.45 -3.80 19.35
CA ASP A 692 33.35 -3.57 20.49
C ASP A 692 34.48 -2.59 20.12
N ALA A 693 34.85 -2.53 18.85
CA ALA A 693 35.84 -1.61 18.29
C ALA A 693 35.26 -0.28 17.77
N ASN A 694 33.99 0.04 18.05
CA ASN A 694 33.27 1.22 17.53
C ASN A 694 33.26 1.32 15.99
N GLY A 695 33.29 0.17 15.32
CA GLY A 695 33.12 0.05 13.88
C GLY A 695 31.66 0.20 13.44
N PHE A 696 31.43 0.01 12.14
CA PHE A 696 30.10 0.18 11.54
C PHE A 696 29.84 -0.82 10.41
N ILE A 697 28.59 -0.93 10.01
CA ILE A 697 28.18 -1.76 8.87
C ILE A 697 27.60 -0.93 7.71
N ILE A 698 27.80 -1.40 6.48
CA ILE A 698 27.16 -0.86 5.28
C ILE A 698 26.20 -1.92 4.73
N THR A 699 24.97 -1.49 4.43
CA THR A 699 23.93 -2.38 3.90
C THR A 699 23.42 -1.85 2.57
N LEU A 700 23.26 -2.73 1.58
CA LEU A 700 22.91 -2.36 0.22
C LEU A 700 21.53 -2.91 -0.18
N GLY A 701 20.53 -2.03 -0.30
CA GLY A 701 19.17 -2.38 -0.71
C GLY A 701 18.08 -2.08 0.34
N ASP A 702 16.83 -2.02 -0.12
CA ASP A 702 15.69 -1.59 0.69
C ASP A 702 15.13 -2.69 1.59
N HIS A 703 15.36 -3.98 1.34
CA HIS A 703 15.07 -5.01 2.34
C HIS A 703 16.08 -4.97 3.49
N GLU A 704 17.35 -4.81 3.17
CA GLU A 704 18.46 -4.73 4.11
C GLU A 704 18.24 -3.60 5.12
N ALA A 705 17.90 -2.39 4.63
CA ALA A 705 17.60 -1.24 5.47
C ALA A 705 16.44 -1.49 6.46
N MET A 706 15.45 -2.32 6.09
CA MET A 706 14.26 -2.59 6.91
C MET A 706 14.48 -3.67 7.97
N MET A 707 15.55 -4.45 7.86
CA MET A 707 15.83 -5.61 8.72
C MET A 707 16.94 -5.36 9.75
N THR A 708 17.48 -4.14 9.81
CA THR A 708 18.46 -3.70 10.81
C THR A 708 17.82 -3.04 12.04
N ASP A 709 16.58 -3.39 12.34
CA ASP A 709 15.86 -2.89 13.50
C ASP A 709 16.61 -3.16 14.81
N ILE A 710 16.66 -2.18 15.71
CA ILE A 710 17.32 -2.21 17.05
C ILE A 710 18.76 -2.73 17.12
N VAL A 711 19.44 -2.94 15.99
CA VAL A 711 20.81 -3.45 15.97
C VAL A 711 21.71 -2.46 16.70
N ASP A 712 22.46 -2.98 17.67
CA ASP A 712 23.43 -2.24 18.47
C ASP A 712 24.77 -2.12 17.74
N LEU A 713 24.70 -1.65 16.49
CA LEU A 713 25.81 -1.33 15.60
C LEU A 713 25.46 -0.09 14.80
N GLU A 714 26.44 0.79 14.62
CA GLU A 714 26.31 1.92 13.70
C GLU A 714 26.19 1.38 12.28
N ARG A 715 25.31 1.97 11.47
CA ARG A 715 25.02 1.49 10.13
C ARG A 715 24.78 2.59 9.12
N PHE A 716 25.21 2.33 7.90
CA PHE A 716 24.91 3.12 6.73
C PHE A 716 24.08 2.29 5.75
N HIS A 717 22.85 2.72 5.49
CA HIS A 717 21.99 2.11 4.50
C HIS A 717 22.14 2.86 3.18
N LEU A 718 22.48 2.14 2.11
CA LEU A 718 22.54 2.69 0.76
C LEU A 718 21.62 1.89 -0.15
N GLY A 719 20.89 2.56 -1.02
CA GLY A 719 20.07 1.86 -1.99
C GLY A 719 19.08 2.76 -2.70
N ILE A 720 18.20 2.12 -3.47
CA ILE A 720 17.08 2.74 -4.18
C ILE A 720 15.81 2.12 -3.64
N VAL A 721 14.81 2.93 -3.33
CA VAL A 721 13.50 2.45 -2.89
C VAL A 721 12.78 1.78 -4.05
N LYS A 722 12.48 0.48 -3.93
CA LYS A 722 11.77 -0.30 -4.96
C LYS A 722 10.37 -0.67 -4.52
N HIS A 723 10.17 -0.88 -3.22
CA HIS A 723 8.89 -1.30 -2.66
C HIS A 723 8.11 -0.14 -2.04
N ILE A 724 6.79 -0.15 -2.22
CA ILE A 724 5.89 0.89 -1.68
C ILE A 724 5.95 0.99 -0.15
N LEU A 725 6.03 -0.14 0.56
CA LEU A 725 6.19 -0.13 2.02
C LEU A 725 7.51 0.52 2.46
N ALA A 726 8.60 0.31 1.71
CA ALA A 726 9.86 1.00 1.98
C ALA A 726 9.75 2.51 1.70
N SER A 727 9.05 2.91 0.61
CA SER A 727 8.74 4.31 0.31
C SER A 727 8.03 5.00 1.46
N GLU A 728 7.02 4.36 2.05
CA GLU A 728 6.25 4.94 3.14
C GLU A 728 6.99 4.97 4.48
N ILE A 729 7.80 3.95 4.78
CA ILE A 729 8.61 3.91 6.00
C ILE A 729 9.76 4.94 5.94
N MET A 730 10.36 5.13 4.76
CA MET A 730 11.45 6.09 4.54
C MET A 730 10.94 7.51 4.26
N ARG A 731 9.69 7.65 3.81
CA ARG A 731 9.06 8.87 3.29
C ARG A 731 9.82 9.53 2.14
N ILE A 732 10.28 8.69 1.20
CA ILE A 732 10.88 9.10 -0.09
C ILE A 732 10.27 8.29 -1.23
N PRO A 733 10.09 8.87 -2.44
CA PRO A 733 9.41 8.19 -3.55
C PRO A 733 10.10 6.89 -4.02
N ILE A 734 9.31 5.95 -4.56
CA ILE A 734 9.85 4.81 -5.31
C ILE A 734 10.72 5.32 -6.46
N GLY A 735 11.90 4.73 -6.61
CA GLY A 735 12.90 5.13 -7.60
C GLY A 735 13.94 6.12 -7.06
N ASN A 736 13.69 6.77 -5.91
CA ASN A 736 14.69 7.64 -5.29
C ASN A 736 15.71 6.82 -4.50
N ALA A 737 16.95 7.30 -4.51
CA ALA A 737 18.06 6.76 -3.75
C ALA A 737 18.13 7.32 -2.33
N TYR A 738 18.84 6.62 -1.46
CA TYR A 738 19.15 7.06 -0.12
C TYR A 738 20.55 6.60 0.31
N ILE A 739 21.19 7.43 1.14
CA ILE A 739 22.41 7.16 1.89
C ILE A 739 22.09 7.61 3.32
N GLN A 740 21.76 6.67 4.20
CA GLN A 740 21.23 6.96 5.54
C GLN A 740 22.15 6.39 6.62
N HIS A 741 22.73 7.28 7.43
CA HIS A 741 23.37 6.93 8.71
C HIS A 741 22.30 6.69 9.78
N VAL A 742 22.38 5.54 10.46
CA VAL A 742 21.60 5.22 11.64
C VAL A 742 22.53 4.81 12.80
N PRO A 743 22.58 5.57 13.90
CA PRO A 743 23.39 5.21 15.06
C PRO A 743 22.98 3.89 15.73
N ALA A 744 23.91 3.31 16.48
CA ALA A 744 23.71 2.04 17.18
C ALA A 744 22.50 2.05 18.15
N GLY A 745 21.65 1.04 18.04
CA GLY A 745 20.50 0.79 18.93
C GLY A 745 19.25 1.63 18.64
N LEU A 746 19.32 2.61 17.72
CA LEU A 746 18.21 3.47 17.32
C LEU A 746 17.38 2.84 16.20
N ARG A 747 16.11 3.25 16.11
CA ARG A 747 15.22 3.00 14.97
C ARG A 747 15.07 4.28 14.18
N PHE A 748 15.14 4.20 12.84
CA PHE A 748 14.91 5.37 12.00
C PHE A 748 13.41 5.65 11.79
N THR A 749 12.54 4.64 11.87
CA THR A 749 11.07 4.81 11.82
C THR A 749 10.43 4.36 13.13
N LEU A 750 9.41 5.10 13.58
CA LEU A 750 8.59 4.77 14.75
C LEU A 750 7.11 4.94 14.41
N SER A 751 6.28 4.00 14.85
CA SER A 751 4.81 4.08 14.85
C SER A 751 4.15 3.97 13.48
N TYR A 752 4.79 3.27 12.54
CA TYR A 752 4.14 2.87 11.29
C TYR A 752 2.89 2.01 11.56
N PRO A 753 1.74 2.20 10.86
CA PRO A 753 1.54 2.99 9.64
C PRO A 753 1.17 4.47 9.83
N THR A 754 1.33 5.01 11.04
CA THR A 754 1.14 6.44 11.29
C THR A 754 2.40 7.08 11.89
N PRO A 755 3.49 7.12 11.10
CA PRO A 755 4.80 7.42 11.63
C PRO A 755 4.84 8.81 12.29
N VAL A 756 5.27 8.84 13.55
CA VAL A 756 5.67 10.07 14.25
C VAL A 756 7.14 10.40 14.01
N GLN A 757 7.86 9.45 13.41
CA GLN A 757 9.23 9.55 12.95
C GLN A 757 9.36 8.59 11.75
N ASP A 758 9.91 9.07 10.65
CA ASP A 758 10.18 8.30 9.43
C ASP A 758 11.67 8.42 9.03
N GLY A 759 12.12 7.66 8.05
CA GLY A 759 13.53 7.65 7.64
C GLY A 759 14.07 9.02 7.23
N LYS A 760 13.27 9.84 6.54
CA LYS A 760 13.67 11.17 6.08
C LYS A 760 13.72 12.17 7.24
N SER A 761 12.67 12.25 8.04
CA SER A 761 12.62 13.16 9.20
C SER A 761 13.68 12.80 10.25
N PHE A 762 13.93 11.51 10.50
CA PHE A 762 15.02 11.04 11.35
C PHE A 762 16.39 11.55 10.90
N SER A 763 16.67 11.44 9.61
CA SER A 763 17.93 11.87 9.00
C SER A 763 18.12 13.39 9.08
N GLN A 764 17.05 14.14 8.80
CA GLN A 764 17.03 15.60 8.91
C GLN A 764 17.29 16.08 10.34
N GLU A 765 16.78 15.39 11.36
CA GLU A 765 17.03 15.73 12.77
C GLU A 765 18.49 15.51 13.16
N LEU A 766 19.13 14.43 12.70
CA LEU A 766 20.56 14.16 12.95
C LEU A 766 21.47 15.16 12.24
N GLN A 767 21.12 15.63 11.05
CA GLN A 767 21.88 16.66 10.34
C GLN A 767 21.56 18.09 10.80
N GLY A 768 20.49 18.26 11.56
CA GLY A 768 19.94 19.55 11.98
C GLY A 768 20.85 20.34 12.94
N LEU A 769 20.72 21.67 12.91
CA LEU A 769 21.47 22.59 13.78
C LEU A 769 21.28 22.27 15.27
N LYS A 770 20.10 21.75 15.64
CA LYS A 770 19.78 21.41 17.03
C LYS A 770 20.65 20.27 17.55
N TYR A 771 20.75 19.17 16.81
CA TYR A 771 21.63 18.05 17.15
C TYR A 771 23.08 18.52 17.25
N LYS A 772 23.57 19.26 16.24
CA LYS A 772 24.94 19.81 16.21
C LYS A 772 25.26 20.67 17.45
N ARG A 773 24.34 21.53 17.89
CA ARG A 773 24.49 22.36 19.12
C ARG A 773 24.54 21.51 20.38
N ILE A 774 23.71 20.49 20.49
CA ILE A 774 23.68 19.58 21.65
C ILE A 774 24.99 18.77 21.71
N CYS A 775 25.47 18.27 20.57
CA CYS A 775 26.76 17.57 20.46
C CYS A 775 27.93 18.48 20.81
N SER A 776 27.91 19.75 20.37
CA SER A 776 28.93 20.74 20.73
C SER A 776 28.97 21.01 22.25
N LYS A 777 27.82 20.92 22.93
CA LYS A 777 27.70 21.16 24.38
C LYS A 777 28.09 19.94 25.23
N TYR A 778 27.70 18.74 24.83
CA TYR A 778 27.82 17.54 25.67
C TYR A 778 28.80 16.48 25.14
N GLY A 779 29.31 16.64 23.92
CA GLY A 779 30.08 15.63 23.19
C GLY A 779 29.18 14.63 22.46
N GLU A 780 29.47 14.35 21.19
CA GLU A 780 28.66 13.48 20.33
C GLU A 780 28.47 12.07 20.90
N ASN A 781 29.54 11.40 21.33
CA ASN A 781 29.46 10.06 21.94
C ASN A 781 28.54 10.01 23.17
N LYS A 782 28.51 11.08 23.96
CA LYS A 782 27.63 11.17 25.14
C LYS A 782 26.17 11.35 24.72
N VAL A 783 25.92 12.16 23.70
CA VAL A 783 24.58 12.36 23.13
C VAL A 783 24.06 11.04 22.55
N LEU A 784 24.82 10.39 21.68
CA LEU A 784 24.45 9.09 21.09
C LEU A 784 24.14 8.03 22.14
N ASN A 785 24.94 7.96 23.22
CA ASN A 785 24.67 7.05 24.34
C ASN A 785 23.37 7.36 25.08
N ILE A 786 22.98 8.64 25.21
CA ILE A 786 21.68 9.02 25.78
C ILE A 786 20.55 8.59 24.84
N LEU A 787 20.69 8.85 23.54
CA LEU A 787 19.69 8.47 22.54
C LEU A 787 19.48 6.95 22.52
N LYS A 788 20.55 6.16 22.54
CA LYS A 788 20.50 4.70 22.60
C LYS A 788 19.78 4.20 23.86
N LYS A 789 20.16 4.71 25.04
CA LYS A 789 19.53 4.29 26.31
C LYS A 789 18.05 4.63 26.36
N ASP A 790 17.64 5.75 25.79
CA ASP A 790 16.23 6.10 25.67
C ASP A 790 15.49 5.19 24.68
N ALA A 791 16.08 4.95 23.51
CA ALA A 791 15.51 4.04 22.52
C ALA A 791 15.29 2.64 23.11
N GLU A 792 16.19 2.13 23.95
CA GLU A 792 16.11 0.83 24.64
C GLU A 792 15.05 0.75 25.76
N LYS A 793 14.65 1.89 26.36
CA LYS A 793 13.80 1.92 27.57
C LYS A 793 12.44 2.58 27.40
N ASN A 794 12.35 3.56 26.50
CA ASN A 794 11.20 4.44 26.36
C ASN A 794 10.74 4.53 24.90
N GLY A 795 11.67 4.50 23.94
CA GLY A 795 11.35 4.65 22.52
C GLY A 795 10.80 6.03 22.16
N THR A 796 11.31 7.10 22.78
CA THR A 796 10.85 8.46 22.48
C THR A 796 11.31 8.91 21.08
N PRO A 797 10.46 9.57 20.28
CA PRO A 797 10.87 10.11 18.98
C PRO A 797 12.07 11.07 19.10
N LEU A 798 13.00 10.99 18.16
CA LEU A 798 14.28 11.72 18.19
C LEU A 798 14.09 13.22 18.40
N THR A 799 13.18 13.85 17.64
CA THR A 799 12.84 15.27 17.77
C THR A 799 12.42 15.62 19.20
N VAL A 800 11.60 14.79 19.85
CA VAL A 800 11.11 15.02 21.22
C VAL A 800 12.26 14.90 22.21
N LEU A 801 13.13 13.91 22.05
CA LEU A 801 14.27 13.71 22.94
C LEU A 801 15.31 14.84 22.82
N LEU A 802 15.63 15.28 21.60
CA LEU A 802 16.51 16.43 21.36
C LEU A 802 15.90 17.72 21.91
N ASN A 803 14.58 17.89 21.84
CA ASN A 803 13.87 19.01 22.46
C ASN A 803 14.07 19.06 23.97
N THR A 804 14.01 17.90 24.63
CA THR A 804 14.21 17.78 26.08
C THR A 804 15.67 18.03 26.47
N LEU A 805 16.64 17.47 25.74
CA LEU A 805 18.08 17.66 26.01
C LEU A 805 18.57 19.09 25.82
N GLY A 806 17.91 19.85 24.93
CA GLY A 806 18.20 21.25 24.68
C GLY A 806 17.74 22.20 25.81
N LYS A 807 16.85 21.77 26.70
CA LYS A 807 16.34 22.60 27.80
C LYS A 807 17.26 22.52 29.04
N PRO A 808 17.36 23.59 29.86
CA PRO A 808 18.00 23.50 31.18
C PRO A 808 17.27 22.46 32.06
N LYS A 809 17.98 21.82 33.01
CA LYS A 809 17.35 20.94 34.01
C LYS A 809 16.35 21.77 34.83
N GLU A 810 15.08 21.71 34.49
CA GLU A 810 14.01 22.37 35.25
C GLU A 810 13.77 21.67 36.59
N LYS A 811 13.31 22.46 37.58
CA LYS A 811 12.77 21.98 38.85
C LYS A 811 11.63 20.98 38.58
N LYS A 812 11.42 20.02 39.51
CA LYS A 812 10.31 19.05 39.47
C LYS A 812 8.99 19.78 39.13
N THR A 813 8.48 19.57 37.92
CA THR A 813 7.21 20.13 37.46
C THR A 813 6.03 19.39 38.08
N VAL A 814 4.89 20.07 38.22
CA VAL A 814 3.64 19.49 38.76
C VAL A 814 3.12 18.37 37.85
N ILE A 815 3.30 18.54 36.53
CA ILE A 815 2.95 17.58 35.49
C ILE A 815 4.25 17.08 34.84
N SER A 816 4.40 15.77 34.73
CA SER A 816 5.50 15.12 34.00
C SER A 816 4.96 13.97 33.16
N TYR A 817 5.56 13.68 32.00
CA TYR A 817 5.18 12.52 31.20
C TYR A 817 6.42 11.86 30.58
N THR A 818 6.30 10.56 30.31
CA THR A 818 7.35 9.74 29.70
C THR A 818 6.75 8.76 28.70
N SER A 819 7.47 8.50 27.61
CA SER A 819 7.20 7.34 26.76
C SER A 819 7.55 6.05 27.52
N LEU A 820 6.86 4.97 27.17
CA LEU A 820 7.06 3.64 27.70
C LEU A 820 7.16 2.64 26.54
N ASN A 821 8.02 1.64 26.70
CA ASN A 821 7.99 0.43 25.88
C ASN A 821 8.22 -0.82 26.75
N GLY A 822 7.86 -1.97 26.20
CA GLY A 822 8.10 -3.26 26.84
C GLY A 822 7.71 -4.42 25.95
N LEU A 823 7.97 -5.63 26.46
CA LEU A 823 7.47 -6.87 25.90
C LEU A 823 6.47 -7.50 26.87
N TYR A 824 5.50 -8.22 26.31
CA TYR A 824 4.66 -9.15 27.06
C TYR A 824 5.34 -10.52 27.18
N ASP A 825 4.78 -11.42 28.00
CA ASP A 825 5.30 -12.78 28.21
C ASP A 825 5.33 -13.62 26.92
N ASP A 826 4.46 -13.31 25.95
CA ASP A 826 4.44 -13.92 24.62
C ASP A 826 5.45 -13.30 23.64
N GLY A 827 6.27 -12.36 24.09
CA GLY A 827 7.33 -11.71 23.30
C GLY A 827 6.86 -10.59 22.36
N LEU A 828 5.55 -10.29 22.34
CA LEU A 828 5.02 -9.21 21.52
C LEU A 828 5.23 -7.84 22.19
N PRO A 829 5.48 -6.78 21.39
CA PRO A 829 5.84 -5.48 21.92
C PRO A 829 4.62 -4.66 22.30
N TRP A 830 4.80 -3.79 23.29
CA TRP A 830 3.87 -2.70 23.60
C TRP A 830 4.61 -1.38 23.77
N SER A 831 3.94 -0.30 23.44
CA SER A 831 4.40 1.06 23.66
C SER A 831 3.27 1.95 24.17
N GLY A 832 3.62 3.04 24.84
CA GLY A 832 2.64 3.92 25.45
C GLY A 832 3.22 5.20 26.01
N ILE A 833 2.38 5.98 26.65
CA ILE A 833 2.76 7.19 27.36
C ILE A 833 2.13 7.20 28.73
N MET A 834 2.90 7.66 29.71
CA MET A 834 2.47 7.78 31.07
C MET A 834 2.71 9.20 31.56
N ALA A 835 1.64 9.83 32.02
CA ALA A 835 1.65 11.14 32.65
C ALA A 835 1.43 10.98 34.16
N LYS A 836 2.23 11.70 34.95
CA LYS A 836 2.10 11.81 36.40
C LYS A 836 1.84 13.26 36.78
N ILE A 837 0.75 13.47 37.51
CA ILE A 837 0.34 14.75 38.08
C ILE A 837 0.46 14.63 39.60
N ARG A 838 1.27 15.49 40.21
CA ARG A 838 1.44 15.53 41.65
C ARG A 838 0.45 16.49 42.27
N PHE A 839 -0.33 16.02 43.23
CA PHE A 839 -1.24 16.87 44.00
C PHE A 839 -0.67 17.05 45.40
N SER A 840 -0.59 18.29 45.90
CA SER A 840 -0.47 18.50 47.34
C SER A 840 -1.87 18.46 47.93
N ILE A 841 -2.05 17.76 49.05
CA ILE A 841 -3.33 17.59 49.76
C ILE A 841 -3.97 18.94 50.14
N SER A 842 -3.18 20.03 50.13
CA SER A 842 -3.60 21.40 50.43
C SER A 842 -3.88 22.29 49.21
N ASP A 843 -3.72 21.80 47.98
CA ASP A 843 -3.64 22.63 46.78
C ASP A 843 -4.99 22.73 46.04
N LYS A 844 -5.74 23.82 46.31
CA LYS A 844 -7.00 24.16 45.61
C LYS A 844 -6.78 24.71 44.19
N SER A 845 -5.56 24.62 43.63
CA SER A 845 -5.22 25.18 42.32
C SER A 845 -5.70 24.36 41.12
N TRP A 846 -6.45 23.26 41.32
CA TRP A 846 -6.87 22.37 40.24
C TRP A 846 -8.38 22.18 40.21
N ARG A 847 -8.97 22.27 39.01
CA ARG A 847 -10.39 21.98 38.76
C ARG A 847 -10.55 20.89 37.71
N PHE A 848 -11.30 19.85 38.08
CA PHE A 848 -11.73 18.82 37.15
C PHE A 848 -13.06 19.23 36.53
N ASN A 849 -13.21 19.04 35.23
CA ASN A 849 -14.46 19.30 34.53
C ASN A 849 -14.73 18.14 33.58
N VAL A 850 -15.97 17.66 33.56
CA VAL A 850 -16.45 16.75 32.52
C VAL A 850 -17.23 17.58 31.52
N VAL A 851 -16.79 17.56 30.26
CA VAL A 851 -17.46 18.23 29.15
C VAL A 851 -18.04 17.20 28.19
N THR A 852 -19.21 17.49 27.64
CA THR A 852 -19.96 16.59 26.75
C THR A 852 -20.41 17.35 25.51
N ALA A 853 -20.35 16.71 24.35
CA ALA A 853 -20.86 17.28 23.11
C ALA A 853 -22.39 17.22 23.07
N THR A 854 -23.02 18.28 22.57
CA THR A 854 -24.48 18.40 22.46
C THR A 854 -25.02 18.07 21.06
N ASP A 855 -24.15 18.08 20.03
CA ASP A 855 -24.51 17.98 18.62
C ASP A 855 -23.85 16.77 17.94
N ARG A 856 -22.51 16.72 17.90
CA ARG A 856 -21.71 15.68 17.26
C ARG A 856 -20.47 15.36 18.09
N PRO A 857 -19.89 14.15 17.98
CA PRO A 857 -18.60 13.84 18.58
C PRO A 857 -17.51 14.83 18.14
N LYS A 858 -16.61 15.20 19.06
CA LYS A 858 -15.54 16.19 18.86
C LYS A 858 -14.18 15.62 19.26
N LEU A 859 -13.09 16.17 18.73
CA LEU A 859 -11.76 15.81 19.21
C LEU A 859 -11.56 16.34 20.65
N VAL A 860 -10.75 15.66 21.47
CA VAL A 860 -10.42 16.16 22.83
C VAL A 860 -9.82 17.57 22.77
N THR A 861 -9.03 17.87 21.74
CA THR A 861 -8.47 19.22 21.53
C THR A 861 -9.52 20.28 21.18
N GLU A 862 -10.65 19.89 20.57
CA GLU A 862 -11.77 20.81 20.30
C GLU A 862 -12.53 21.11 21.59
N PHE A 863 -12.78 20.10 22.43
CA PHE A 863 -13.34 20.29 23.78
C PHE A 863 -12.51 21.27 24.61
N ILE A 864 -11.17 21.15 24.57
CA ILE A 864 -10.28 22.10 25.24
C ILE A 864 -10.50 23.52 24.72
N LYS A 865 -10.51 23.71 23.38
CA LYS A 865 -10.68 25.05 22.78
C LYS A 865 -12.01 25.68 23.18
N GLU A 866 -13.11 24.94 23.09
CA GLU A 866 -14.44 25.43 23.47
C GLU A 866 -14.54 25.75 24.97
N PHE A 867 -13.98 24.89 25.81
CA PHE A 867 -13.96 25.10 27.27
C PHE A 867 -13.12 26.32 27.65
N VAL A 868 -11.92 26.46 27.11
CA VAL A 868 -11.05 27.63 27.35
C VAL A 868 -11.71 28.92 26.85
N ASN A 869 -12.38 28.87 25.69
CA ASN A 869 -13.08 30.04 25.14
C ASN A 869 -14.24 30.52 26.02
N SER A 870 -15.00 29.58 26.59
CA SER A 870 -16.19 29.84 27.41
C SER A 870 -15.87 30.19 28.86
N THR A 871 -14.89 29.52 29.47
CA THR A 871 -14.58 29.67 30.91
C THR A 871 -13.34 30.52 31.20
N LYS A 872 -12.50 30.77 30.20
CA LYS A 872 -11.15 31.38 30.33
C LYS A 872 -10.16 30.58 31.19
N LEU A 873 -10.55 29.40 31.70
CA LEU A 873 -9.67 28.53 32.47
C LEU A 873 -8.70 27.79 31.55
N LYS A 874 -7.44 27.73 31.96
CA LYS A 874 -6.39 27.05 31.19
C LYS A 874 -6.38 25.56 31.51
N THR A 875 -6.78 24.73 30.54
CA THR A 875 -6.65 23.28 30.61
C THR A 875 -5.19 22.85 30.46
N ARG A 876 -4.67 22.07 31.40
CA ARG A 876 -3.29 21.54 31.40
C ARG A 876 -3.24 20.08 30.98
N VAL A 877 -4.23 19.27 31.38
CA VAL A 877 -4.33 17.84 31.04
C VAL A 877 -5.77 17.53 30.63
N ALA A 878 -5.94 16.71 29.59
CA ALA A 878 -7.26 16.22 29.20
C ALA A 878 -7.18 14.81 28.62
N TRP A 879 -8.26 14.05 28.77
CA TRP A 879 -8.39 12.73 28.14
C TRP A 879 -9.85 12.41 27.78
N ASN A 880 -10.06 11.37 26.97
CA ASN A 880 -11.40 10.90 26.61
C ASN A 880 -12.17 10.39 27.83
N GLY A 881 -13.46 10.69 27.92
CA GLY A 881 -14.28 10.29 29.05
C GLY A 881 -14.97 8.93 28.87
N GLY A 882 -16.17 8.80 29.46
CA GLY A 882 -16.96 7.58 29.51
C GLY A 882 -17.84 7.33 28.27
N TYR A 883 -18.58 6.23 28.31
CA TYR A 883 -19.39 5.73 27.19
C TYR A 883 -20.65 6.56 26.94
N ILE A 884 -21.07 6.62 25.67
CA ILE A 884 -22.33 7.26 25.24
C ILE A 884 -23.06 6.41 24.18
N LEU A 885 -24.34 6.70 23.96
CA LEU A 885 -25.14 6.06 22.91
C LEU A 885 -24.94 6.78 21.56
N ASN A 886 -24.41 6.07 20.55
CA ASN A 886 -24.11 6.65 19.22
C ASN A 886 -25.26 6.44 18.20
N PRO A 887 -25.30 7.20 17.08
CA PRO A 887 -26.36 7.09 16.07
C PRO A 887 -26.50 5.70 15.43
N GLU A 888 -25.38 5.03 15.13
CA GLU A 888 -25.37 3.69 14.52
C GLU A 888 -26.08 2.67 15.41
N LEU A 889 -25.84 2.73 16.72
CA LEU A 889 -26.46 1.85 17.71
C LEU A 889 -27.95 2.12 17.87
N VAL A 890 -28.34 3.40 17.89
CA VAL A 890 -29.74 3.79 17.95
C VAL A 890 -30.51 3.17 16.79
N GLY A 891 -29.98 3.25 15.57
CA GLY A 891 -30.54 2.59 14.39
C GLY A 891 -30.61 1.07 14.50
N LYS A 892 -29.54 0.41 14.96
CA LYS A 892 -29.50 -1.06 15.13
C LYS A 892 -30.44 -1.60 16.21
N LEU A 893 -30.64 -0.82 17.27
CA LEU A 893 -31.44 -1.22 18.44
C LEU A 893 -32.91 -0.79 18.35
N GLY A 894 -33.29 -0.04 17.31
CA GLY A 894 -34.63 0.52 17.18
C GLY A 894 -34.99 1.51 18.30
N ILE A 895 -33.99 2.18 18.87
CA ILE A 895 -34.20 3.22 19.89
C ILE A 895 -34.61 4.52 19.16
N PRO A 896 -35.49 5.37 19.72
CA PRO A 896 -35.79 6.66 19.12
C PRO A 896 -34.56 7.57 18.99
N GLU A 897 -34.44 8.29 17.87
CA GLU A 897 -33.29 9.18 17.58
C GLU A 897 -33.03 10.25 18.67
N ARG A 898 -34.05 10.65 19.43
CA ARG A 898 -33.93 11.58 20.56
C ARG A 898 -33.03 11.11 21.71
N PHE A 899 -32.65 9.83 21.74
CA PHE A 899 -31.68 9.26 22.69
C PHE A 899 -30.24 9.26 22.17
N ILE A 900 -29.97 9.68 20.93
CA ILE A 900 -28.60 9.84 20.42
C ILE A 900 -27.82 10.80 21.34
N GLY A 901 -26.59 10.43 21.67
CA GLY A 901 -25.71 11.21 22.56
C GLY A 901 -25.94 10.98 24.06
N SER A 902 -26.89 10.13 24.45
CA SER A 902 -27.18 9.86 25.87
C SER A 902 -25.95 9.27 26.59
N PRO A 903 -25.60 9.77 27.78
CA PRO A 903 -24.58 9.14 28.62
C PRO A 903 -24.96 7.70 29.01
N LEU A 904 -23.98 6.80 29.05
CA LEU A 904 -24.16 5.40 29.45
C LEU A 904 -23.54 5.09 30.83
N GLY A 905 -23.45 6.09 31.71
CA GLY A 905 -22.91 5.99 33.07
C GLY A 905 -22.95 7.33 33.81
N LEU A 906 -22.46 7.34 35.06
CA LEU A 906 -22.38 8.53 35.91
C LEU A 906 -21.61 9.68 35.25
N ILE A 907 -22.20 10.89 35.30
CA ILE A 907 -21.53 12.16 35.04
C ILE A 907 -21.98 13.16 36.10
N ILE A 908 -21.03 13.68 36.87
CA ILE A 908 -21.21 14.84 37.75
C ILE A 908 -20.28 15.95 37.25
N SER A 909 -20.82 17.16 37.12
CA SER A 909 -20.04 18.34 36.72
C SER A 909 -20.53 19.55 37.51
N ASN A 910 -19.61 20.26 38.16
CA ASN A 910 -19.91 21.41 39.03
C ASN A 910 -20.96 21.11 40.10
N GLY A 911 -20.84 19.95 40.75
CA GLY A 911 -21.74 19.48 41.81
C GLY A 911 -23.12 18.99 41.34
N LYS A 912 -23.42 19.04 40.04
CA LYS A 912 -24.71 18.60 39.47
C LYS A 912 -24.60 17.22 38.84
N VAL A 913 -25.53 16.33 39.17
CA VAL A 913 -25.66 15.01 38.52
C VAL A 913 -26.32 15.20 37.16
N LEU A 914 -25.53 15.13 36.10
CA LEU A 914 -26.00 15.18 34.71
C LEU A 914 -26.46 13.80 34.23
N SER A 915 -25.88 12.74 34.79
CA SER A 915 -26.30 11.36 34.56
C SER A 915 -26.00 10.54 35.81
N PRO A 916 -26.96 9.77 36.36
CA PRO A 916 -26.70 8.87 37.47
C PRO A 916 -25.96 7.59 37.01
N PRO A 917 -25.40 6.79 37.92
CA PRO A 917 -24.84 5.47 37.57
C PRO A 917 -25.93 4.57 37.00
N LEU A 918 -25.63 3.86 35.92
CA LEU A 918 -26.58 2.93 35.30
C LEU A 918 -26.31 1.47 35.65
N TYR A 919 -25.09 1.17 36.09
CA TYR A 919 -24.60 -0.17 36.38
C TYR A 919 -23.91 -0.21 37.76
N SER A 920 -22.89 -1.05 37.90
CA SER A 920 -21.97 -1.09 39.06
C SER A 920 -20.52 -0.88 38.63
N LYS A 921 -20.31 -0.09 37.58
CA LYS A 921 -19.00 0.22 36.99
C LYS A 921 -18.20 1.15 37.89
N PRO A 922 -16.86 1.19 37.77
CA PRO A 922 -16.04 2.16 38.49
C PRO A 922 -16.25 3.58 37.97
N ALA A 923 -16.16 4.54 38.89
CA ALA A 923 -16.07 5.96 38.57
C ALA A 923 -14.83 6.60 39.18
N PHE A 924 -14.31 7.60 38.46
CA PHE A 924 -13.36 8.55 38.98
C PHE A 924 -14.13 9.68 39.65
N LEU A 925 -13.83 9.95 40.91
CA LEU A 925 -14.58 10.84 41.78
C LEU A 925 -13.67 11.93 42.32
N VAL A 926 -14.15 13.17 42.30
CA VAL A 926 -13.49 14.34 42.86
C VAL A 926 -14.39 14.91 43.94
N ASN A 927 -13.97 14.76 45.20
CA ASN A 927 -14.69 15.33 46.34
C ASN A 927 -14.63 16.86 46.30
N ALA A 928 -15.58 17.54 46.96
CA ALA A 928 -15.58 19.00 47.10
C ALA A 928 -14.29 19.58 47.75
N ASN A 929 -13.53 18.77 48.49
CA ASN A 929 -12.23 19.15 49.06
C ASN A 929 -11.02 18.87 48.13
N GLY A 930 -11.25 18.42 46.89
CA GLY A 930 -10.21 18.09 45.90
C GLY A 930 -9.62 16.68 46.01
N ARG A 931 -10.03 15.87 47.01
CA ARG A 931 -9.55 14.49 47.15
C ARG A 931 -10.09 13.60 46.03
N LEU A 932 -9.18 12.86 45.39
CA LEU A 932 -9.47 11.92 44.32
C LEU A 932 -9.80 10.52 44.86
N GLU A 933 -10.80 9.87 44.28
CA GLU A 933 -11.19 8.49 44.58
C GLU A 933 -11.51 7.71 43.30
N ILE A 934 -11.28 6.39 43.34
CA ILE A 934 -11.70 5.42 42.30
C ILE A 934 -12.40 4.28 43.02
N LYS A 935 -13.67 4.02 42.69
CA LYS A 935 -14.46 2.90 43.22
C LYS A 935 -15.66 2.57 42.34
N ARG A 936 -16.22 1.38 42.48
CA ARG A 936 -17.50 0.98 41.87
C ARG A 936 -18.64 1.82 42.43
N VAL A 937 -19.56 2.22 41.56
CA VAL A 937 -20.67 3.12 41.88
C VAL A 937 -21.98 2.57 41.34
N ASN A 938 -23.08 2.77 42.08
CA ASN A 938 -24.43 2.40 41.68
C ASN A 938 -25.48 3.28 42.40
N CYS A 939 -26.74 3.14 41.99
CA CYS A 939 -27.90 3.80 42.60
C CYS A 939 -28.76 2.93 43.51
N SER A 940 -28.31 1.72 43.90
CA SER A 940 -29.16 0.77 44.64
C SER A 940 -29.57 1.24 46.04
N LYS A 941 -28.86 2.22 46.62
CA LYS A 941 -29.24 2.87 47.89
C LYS A 941 -30.38 3.88 47.75
N GLY A 942 -30.75 4.24 46.52
CA GLY A 942 -31.84 5.17 46.24
C GLY A 942 -31.42 6.53 45.69
N LEU A 943 -32.42 7.32 45.29
CA LEU A 943 -32.32 8.59 44.60
C LEU A 943 -33.25 9.64 45.22
N ILE A 944 -32.82 10.90 45.23
CA ILE A 944 -33.68 12.06 45.49
C ILE A 944 -33.78 12.84 44.19
N ILE A 945 -35.00 13.08 43.72
CA ILE A 945 -35.27 13.81 42.48
C ILE A 945 -36.04 15.08 42.81
N THR A 946 -35.55 16.22 42.34
CA THR A 946 -36.14 17.54 42.57
C THR A 946 -36.40 18.28 41.25
N ASN A 947 -37.53 18.99 41.19
CA ASN A 947 -37.88 19.90 40.10
C ASN A 947 -38.74 21.04 40.66
N GLY A 948 -38.15 22.23 40.81
CA GLY A 948 -38.75 23.33 41.57
C GLY A 948 -39.06 22.89 43.00
N ASP A 949 -40.31 23.09 43.44
CA ASP A 949 -40.77 22.71 44.78
C ASP A 949 -41.11 21.21 44.92
N SER A 950 -41.14 20.46 43.81
CA SER A 950 -41.43 19.02 43.84
C SER A 950 -40.17 18.22 44.22
N LYS A 951 -40.29 17.37 45.25
CA LYS A 951 -39.22 16.49 45.74
C LYS A 951 -39.75 15.07 45.91
N ILE A 952 -39.06 14.10 45.32
CA ILE A 952 -39.38 12.68 45.40
C ILE A 952 -38.17 11.94 45.95
N THR A 953 -38.37 11.09 46.95
CA THR A 953 -37.32 10.25 47.53
C THR A 953 -37.65 8.80 47.22
N LEU A 954 -36.74 8.11 46.55
CA LEU A 954 -36.85 6.71 46.13
C LEU A 954 -35.77 5.93 46.90
N GLY A 955 -36.12 5.17 47.92
CA GLY A 955 -35.16 4.39 48.71
C GLY A 955 -34.73 3.08 48.04
N SER A 956 -33.93 2.28 48.75
CA SER A 956 -33.45 0.97 48.27
C SER A 956 -34.57 -0.06 48.12
N GLU A 957 -35.67 0.11 48.86
CA GLU A 957 -36.85 -0.75 48.86
C GLU A 957 -37.70 -0.66 47.58
N VAL A 958 -37.49 0.38 46.76
CA VAL A 958 -38.19 0.61 45.48
C VAL A 958 -37.28 0.51 44.26
N TYR A 959 -36.11 -0.12 44.40
CA TYR A 959 -35.11 -0.30 43.35
C TYR A 959 -35.31 -1.61 42.58
N ASN A 960 -35.37 -1.55 41.23
CA ASN A 960 -35.38 -2.71 40.32
C ASN A 960 -36.41 -3.81 40.67
N LEU A 961 -37.60 -3.43 41.15
CA LEU A 961 -38.63 -4.38 41.61
C LEU A 961 -39.28 -5.14 40.44
N SER A 962 -39.38 -6.47 40.54
CA SER A 962 -40.18 -7.27 39.60
C SER A 962 -41.69 -7.11 39.79
N GLU A 963 -42.11 -6.76 41.01
CA GLU A 963 -43.51 -6.50 41.36
C GLU A 963 -43.60 -5.16 42.11
N PRO A 964 -43.82 -4.03 41.41
CA PRO A 964 -43.87 -2.73 42.04
C PRO A 964 -45.12 -2.58 42.90
N ASN A 965 -44.94 -2.07 44.12
CA ASN A 965 -46.02 -1.73 45.04
C ASN A 965 -46.69 -0.39 44.64
N ASP A 966 -47.58 0.12 45.50
CA ASP A 966 -48.31 1.37 45.24
C ASP A 966 -47.46 2.64 45.48
N ASP A 967 -46.14 2.53 45.52
CA ASP A 967 -45.19 3.65 45.61
C ASP A 967 -44.40 3.84 44.30
N PRO A 968 -43.87 5.06 44.05
CA PRO A 968 -42.95 5.27 42.95
C PRO A 968 -41.69 4.41 43.07
N CYS A 969 -41.24 3.83 41.96
CA CYS A 969 -40.03 3.00 41.89
C CYS A 969 -39.14 3.40 40.71
N PHE A 970 -37.93 2.87 40.65
CA PHE A 970 -37.01 3.15 39.55
C PHE A 970 -36.20 1.93 39.13
N TYR A 971 -35.79 1.96 37.86
CA TYR A 971 -35.06 0.91 37.19
C TYR A 971 -33.79 1.47 36.57
N ASP A 972 -32.67 0.81 36.85
CA ASP A 972 -31.40 1.03 36.17
C ASP A 972 -31.12 -0.09 35.17
N MET A 973 -29.89 -0.17 34.65
CA MET A 973 -29.53 -1.14 33.63
C MET A 973 -29.08 -2.51 34.18
N LEU A 974 -29.05 -2.69 35.51
CA LEU A 974 -28.86 -3.98 36.17
C LEU A 974 -30.17 -4.77 36.33
N TYR A 975 -31.33 -4.17 36.02
CA TYR A 975 -32.59 -4.88 35.98
C TYR A 975 -32.55 -6.04 34.97
N GLN A 976 -32.92 -7.25 35.43
CA GLN A 976 -32.67 -8.49 34.69
C GLN A 976 -33.75 -8.84 33.66
N ASN A 977 -34.98 -8.37 33.85
CA ASN A 977 -36.09 -8.68 32.95
C ASN A 977 -36.06 -7.77 31.71
N GLN A 978 -36.59 -8.26 30.59
CA GLN A 978 -36.63 -7.50 29.34
C GLN A 978 -37.72 -6.42 29.31
N GLU A 979 -38.68 -6.52 30.23
CA GLU A 979 -39.83 -5.62 30.32
C GLU A 979 -40.02 -5.15 31.76
N ILE A 980 -40.40 -3.89 31.90
CA ILE A 980 -40.73 -3.22 33.15
C ILE A 980 -42.23 -3.33 33.37
N PRO A 981 -42.69 -3.74 34.57
CA PRO A 981 -44.11 -3.81 34.89
C PRO A 981 -44.78 -2.45 34.73
N GLY A 982 -45.70 -2.36 33.76
CA GLY A 982 -46.49 -1.16 33.53
C GLY A 982 -47.78 -1.21 34.34
N ASN A 983 -48.65 -2.16 34.06
CA ASN A 983 -49.85 -2.49 34.85
C ASN A 983 -50.65 -1.26 35.34
N GLY A 984 -50.93 -0.29 34.46
CA GLY A 984 -51.69 0.92 34.82
C GLY A 984 -50.85 2.08 35.36
N ARG A 985 -49.52 1.95 35.38
CA ARG A 985 -48.57 2.96 35.86
C ARG A 985 -48.11 3.90 34.74
N ILE A 986 -47.50 5.00 35.14
CA ILE A 986 -46.84 5.96 34.26
C ILE A 986 -45.32 5.74 34.35
N LEU A 987 -44.69 5.34 33.24
CA LEU A 987 -43.24 5.19 33.14
C LEU A 987 -42.62 6.46 32.55
N VAL A 988 -41.51 6.89 33.12
CA VAL A 988 -40.74 8.06 32.67
C VAL A 988 -39.35 7.58 32.28
N ARG A 989 -39.03 7.62 30.99
CA ARG A 989 -37.68 7.26 30.51
C ARG A 989 -36.81 8.50 30.48
N MET A 990 -35.62 8.39 31.06
CA MET A 990 -34.66 9.49 31.15
C MET A 990 -33.44 9.25 30.26
N ALA A 991 -32.82 10.31 29.79
CA ALA A 991 -31.46 10.31 29.27
C ALA A 991 -30.63 11.26 30.13
N GLY A 992 -29.73 10.70 30.94
CA GLY A 992 -29.10 11.44 32.02
C GLY A 992 -30.14 11.97 33.01
N ASN A 993 -30.22 13.29 33.15
CA ASN A 993 -31.19 13.97 34.01
C ASN A 993 -32.36 14.63 33.25
N ILE A 994 -32.58 14.28 31.98
CA ILE A 994 -33.65 14.85 31.14
C ILE A 994 -34.71 13.78 30.85
N ILE A 995 -35.98 14.14 31.00
CA ILE A 995 -37.12 13.28 30.61
C ILE A 995 -37.20 13.19 29.09
N LYS A 996 -37.24 11.98 28.54
CA LYS A 996 -37.34 11.73 27.09
C LYS A 996 -38.69 11.20 26.66
N ASP A 997 -39.27 10.27 27.43
CA ASP A 997 -40.61 9.73 27.17
C ASP A 997 -41.41 9.68 28.47
N ILE A 998 -42.72 9.92 28.38
CA ILE A 998 -43.71 9.65 29.43
C ILE A 998 -44.75 8.69 28.85
N ILE A 999 -44.86 7.49 29.42
CA ILE A 999 -45.66 6.39 28.88
C ILE A 999 -46.71 5.99 29.92
N ALA A 1000 -47.98 6.27 29.65
CA ALA A 1000 -49.09 5.77 30.44
C ALA A 1000 -49.46 4.35 29.96
N THR A 1001 -49.53 3.39 30.87
CA THR A 1001 -49.82 1.99 30.56
C THR A 1001 -51.24 1.59 30.97
N HIS A 1002 -51.78 0.54 30.36
CA HIS A 1002 -53.01 -0.10 30.83
C HIS A 1002 -52.71 -1.29 31.75
N LYS A 1003 -53.75 -1.80 32.42
CA LYS A 1003 -53.63 -2.97 33.31
C LYS A 1003 -53.11 -4.19 32.53
N GLY A 1004 -52.11 -4.89 33.07
CA GLY A 1004 -51.45 -6.02 32.40
C GLY A 1004 -50.53 -5.67 31.22
N GLN A 1005 -50.28 -4.38 30.96
CA GLN A 1005 -49.32 -3.96 29.93
C GLN A 1005 -47.94 -3.78 30.54
N ASP A 1006 -46.95 -4.50 30.03
CA ASP A 1006 -45.54 -4.30 30.35
C ASP A 1006 -44.83 -3.52 29.24
N ILE A 1007 -43.75 -2.84 29.60
CA ILE A 1007 -43.01 -1.94 28.70
C ILE A 1007 -41.58 -2.45 28.49
N PRO A 1008 -41.11 -2.60 27.25
CA PRO A 1008 -39.73 -3.02 26.99
C PRO A 1008 -38.69 -2.09 27.65
N VAL A 1009 -37.65 -2.69 28.21
CA VAL A 1009 -36.46 -1.98 28.69
C VAL A 1009 -35.70 -1.42 27.49
N LEU A 1010 -35.52 -0.10 27.43
CA LEU A 1010 -34.53 0.49 26.54
C LEU A 1010 -33.17 0.41 27.23
N PRO A 1011 -32.10 0.02 26.53
CA PRO A 1011 -30.79 -0.12 27.14
C PRO A 1011 -30.11 1.26 27.29
N VAL A 1012 -30.78 2.25 27.85
CA VAL A 1012 -30.26 3.61 28.04
C VAL A 1012 -30.98 4.32 29.19
N GLY A 1013 -30.21 5.04 30.00
CA GLY A 1013 -30.72 5.89 31.07
C GLY A 1013 -31.45 5.14 32.18
N LEU A 1014 -32.12 5.88 33.07
CA LEU A 1014 -33.00 5.31 34.09
C LEU A 1014 -34.45 5.34 33.61
N THR A 1015 -35.26 4.41 34.11
CA THR A 1015 -36.72 4.46 33.98
C THR A 1015 -37.35 4.62 35.36
N LEU A 1016 -38.14 5.66 35.56
CA LEU A 1016 -38.94 5.86 36.77
C LEU A 1016 -40.35 5.33 36.51
N SER A 1017 -41.03 4.77 37.50
CA SER A 1017 -42.37 4.20 37.37
C SER A 1017 -43.27 4.66 38.51
N PHE A 1018 -44.36 5.34 38.17
CA PHE A 1018 -45.27 5.98 39.12
C PHE A 1018 -46.67 5.36 39.05
N PRO A 1019 -47.31 5.11 40.21
CA PRO A 1019 -48.76 4.99 40.25
C PRO A 1019 -49.41 6.26 39.67
N GLN A 1020 -50.51 6.11 38.94
CA GLN A 1020 -51.13 7.22 38.19
C GLN A 1020 -51.48 8.43 39.08
N ASN A 1021 -51.89 8.20 40.33
CA ASN A 1021 -52.23 9.23 41.32
C ASN A 1021 -51.01 9.91 41.95
N LYS A 1022 -49.81 9.33 41.84
CA LYS A 1022 -48.55 9.85 42.42
C LYS A 1022 -47.61 10.46 41.36
N PHE A 1023 -48.00 10.48 40.08
CA PHE A 1023 -47.21 11.09 39.01
C PHE A 1023 -47.22 12.64 39.09
N PRO A 1024 -46.06 13.31 39.07
CA PRO A 1024 -46.00 14.78 39.13
C PRO A 1024 -46.57 15.44 37.86
N LYS A 1025 -47.67 16.19 38.00
CA LYS A 1025 -48.34 16.87 36.87
C LYS A 1025 -47.46 17.91 36.14
N SER A 1026 -46.43 18.43 36.79
CA SER A 1026 -45.50 19.40 36.19
C SER A 1026 -44.48 18.76 35.24
N TRP A 1027 -44.28 17.44 35.29
CA TRP A 1027 -43.28 16.76 34.48
C TRP A 1027 -43.77 16.54 33.05
N LYS A 1028 -42.97 17.03 32.09
CA LYS A 1028 -43.21 16.90 30.64
C LYS A 1028 -41.94 16.40 29.94
N GLU A 1029 -42.06 15.93 28.71
CA GLU A 1029 -40.88 15.62 27.89
C GLU A 1029 -39.93 16.83 27.79
N ASN A 1030 -38.62 16.57 27.77
CA ASN A 1030 -37.51 17.53 27.82
C ASN A 1030 -37.37 18.33 29.13
N THR A 1031 -38.13 17.98 30.18
CA THR A 1031 -37.91 18.55 31.51
C THR A 1031 -36.57 18.06 32.07
N THR A 1032 -35.76 18.98 32.60
CA THR A 1032 -34.52 18.67 33.32
C THR A 1032 -34.80 18.51 34.80
N LEU A 1033 -34.29 17.43 35.40
CA LEU A 1033 -34.46 17.09 36.80
C LEU A 1033 -33.14 17.27 37.55
N ASP A 1034 -33.20 17.68 38.81
CA ASP A 1034 -32.05 17.64 39.72
C ASP A 1034 -32.07 16.30 40.44
N ILE A 1035 -30.96 15.56 40.39
CA ILE A 1035 -30.85 14.20 40.94
C ILE A 1035 -29.75 14.19 41.99
N ARG A 1036 -30.02 13.58 43.14
CA ARG A 1036 -29.02 13.29 44.18
C ARG A 1036 -29.05 11.81 44.54
N MET A 1037 -27.87 11.25 44.81
CA MET A 1037 -27.69 9.85 45.18
C MET A 1037 -27.75 9.70 46.70
N ILE A 1038 -28.59 8.80 47.22
CA ILE A 1038 -28.71 8.59 48.68
C ILE A 1038 -27.41 7.96 49.22
N GLY A 1039 -26.87 8.53 50.29
CA GLY A 1039 -25.66 8.04 50.95
C GLY A 1039 -24.34 8.40 50.26
N TRP A 1040 -24.38 9.33 49.30
CA TRP A 1040 -23.20 9.88 48.64
C TRP A 1040 -22.83 11.25 49.25
N PRO A 1041 -21.52 11.54 49.45
CA PRO A 1041 -21.08 12.89 49.74
C PRO A 1041 -21.23 13.81 48.53
N ASP A 1042 -21.14 15.12 48.74
CA ASP A 1042 -21.13 16.10 47.66
C ASP A 1042 -19.82 16.01 46.86
N TYR A 1043 -19.88 15.34 45.71
CA TYR A 1043 -18.80 15.32 44.73
C TYR A 1043 -18.91 16.54 43.82
N ASP A 1044 -17.79 17.22 43.58
CA ASP A 1044 -17.74 18.32 42.62
C ASP A 1044 -17.81 17.80 41.17
N SER A 1045 -17.07 16.73 40.89
CA SER A 1045 -17.01 16.14 39.56
C SER A 1045 -16.87 14.62 39.64
N ALA A 1046 -17.48 13.90 38.70
CA ALA A 1046 -17.40 12.45 38.60
C ALA A 1046 -17.61 11.97 37.17
N ILE A 1047 -16.94 10.89 36.80
CA ILE A 1047 -17.19 10.20 35.54
C ILE A 1047 -17.05 8.69 35.70
N GLU A 1048 -18.06 7.95 35.28
CA GLU A 1048 -18.03 6.49 35.20
C GLU A 1048 -17.45 6.02 33.88
N ALA A 1049 -16.61 5.00 33.96
CA ALA A 1049 -16.09 4.29 32.81
C ALA A 1049 -15.80 2.83 33.19
N GLY A 1050 -14.54 2.40 33.14
CA GLY A 1050 -14.10 1.08 33.59
C GLY A 1050 -13.51 0.19 32.49
N PRO A 1051 -13.22 -1.08 32.82
CA PRO A 1051 -13.46 -1.75 34.10
C PRO A 1051 -12.51 -1.30 35.22
N GLN A 1052 -12.76 -1.74 36.46
CA GLN A 1052 -11.82 -1.46 37.56
C GLN A 1052 -10.61 -2.37 37.42
N HIS A 1053 -9.40 -1.80 37.44
CA HIS A 1053 -8.17 -2.56 37.25
C HIS A 1053 -7.52 -2.94 38.56
N LEU A 1054 -7.40 -1.99 39.49
CA LEU A 1054 -6.74 -2.17 40.77
C LEU A 1054 -7.61 -1.67 41.92
N ASP A 1055 -7.58 -2.43 43.02
CA ASP A 1055 -8.08 -2.03 44.33
C ASP A 1055 -7.02 -2.35 45.39
N ASN A 1056 -6.59 -1.32 46.13
CA ASN A 1056 -5.50 -1.39 47.11
C ASN A 1056 -4.25 -2.16 46.62
N GLY A 1057 -3.85 -1.95 45.36
CA GLY A 1057 -2.67 -2.55 44.73
C GLY A 1057 -2.86 -3.99 44.24
N LYS A 1058 -4.06 -4.54 44.33
CA LYS A 1058 -4.42 -5.88 43.82
C LYS A 1058 -5.26 -5.76 42.55
N VAL A 1059 -4.99 -6.63 41.58
CA VAL A 1059 -5.81 -6.73 40.35
C VAL A 1059 -7.20 -7.23 40.74
N CYS A 1060 -8.25 -6.50 40.34
CA CYS A 1060 -9.62 -6.74 40.80
C CYS A 1060 -10.67 -6.65 39.68
N ILE A 1061 -10.28 -6.90 38.43
CA ILE A 1061 -11.15 -6.85 37.25
C ILE A 1061 -12.28 -7.87 37.41
N ASP A 1062 -13.52 -7.40 37.51
CA ASP A 1062 -14.71 -8.24 37.62
C ASP A 1062 -15.80 -7.71 36.69
N MET A 1063 -15.99 -8.42 35.57
CA MET A 1063 -16.91 -7.99 34.51
C MET A 1063 -18.38 -8.25 34.85
N ASP A 1064 -18.66 -9.19 35.76
CA ASP A 1064 -20.01 -9.56 36.15
C ASP A 1064 -20.55 -8.57 37.18
N ILE A 1065 -19.77 -8.29 38.24
CA ILE A 1065 -20.13 -7.30 39.27
C ILE A 1065 -20.32 -5.92 38.66
N GLU A 1066 -19.49 -5.53 37.69
CA GLU A 1066 -19.57 -4.20 37.07
C GLU A 1066 -20.70 -4.09 36.03
N GLY A 1067 -21.44 -5.18 35.76
CA GLY A 1067 -22.59 -5.19 34.86
C GLY A 1067 -22.25 -5.23 33.37
N TRP A 1068 -20.98 -5.50 33.00
CA TRP A 1068 -20.55 -5.53 31.60
C TRP A 1068 -21.16 -6.68 30.80
N LYS A 1069 -21.42 -7.82 31.46
CA LYS A 1069 -22.03 -9.01 30.84
C LYS A 1069 -23.57 -9.01 30.83
N THR A 1070 -24.22 -7.95 31.31
CA THR A 1070 -25.67 -7.84 31.26
C THR A 1070 -26.17 -7.69 29.82
N LEU A 1071 -27.40 -8.16 29.55
CA LEU A 1071 -28.03 -8.04 28.23
C LEU A 1071 -28.09 -6.58 27.76
N ASN A 1072 -28.38 -5.65 28.67
CA ASN A 1072 -28.47 -4.21 28.38
C ASN A 1072 -27.10 -3.62 27.99
N SER A 1073 -26.03 -4.01 28.69
CA SER A 1073 -24.65 -3.57 28.37
C SER A 1073 -24.16 -4.16 27.04
N ILE A 1074 -24.52 -5.41 26.72
CA ILE A 1074 -24.18 -6.06 25.45
C ILE A 1074 -24.91 -5.38 24.28
N ARG A 1075 -26.21 -5.10 24.42
CA ARG A 1075 -27.04 -4.45 23.39
C ARG A 1075 -26.48 -3.07 23.00
N THR A 1076 -26.12 -2.24 23.97
CA THR A 1076 -25.53 -0.90 23.71
C THR A 1076 -24.10 -0.93 23.20
N GLN A 1077 -23.48 -2.11 23.09
CA GLN A 1077 -22.06 -2.24 22.80
C GLN A 1077 -21.16 -1.47 23.78
N ALA A 1078 -21.67 -1.03 24.94
CA ALA A 1078 -20.85 -0.63 26.07
C ALA A 1078 -19.98 -1.82 26.52
N ALA A 1079 -20.46 -3.05 26.34
CA ALA A 1079 -19.69 -4.28 26.50
C ALA A 1079 -18.64 -4.54 25.39
N ARG A 1080 -18.38 -3.62 24.44
CA ARG A 1080 -17.21 -3.70 23.52
C ARG A 1080 -15.89 -3.39 24.22
N LEU A 1081 -15.75 -3.83 25.46
CA LEU A 1081 -14.45 -3.98 26.09
C LEU A 1081 -13.85 -5.20 25.43
N ASP A 1082 -12.83 -5.00 24.60
CA ASP A 1082 -11.95 -6.05 24.08
C ASP A 1082 -11.93 -7.19 25.09
N TYR A 1083 -12.49 -8.33 24.70
CA TYR A 1083 -12.62 -9.51 25.55
C TYR A 1083 -11.35 -9.66 26.39
N LEU A 1084 -11.42 -10.13 27.64
CA LEU A 1084 -10.23 -10.21 28.52
C LEU A 1084 -8.99 -10.84 27.83
N ASP A 1085 -9.19 -11.59 26.74
CA ASP A 1085 -8.23 -12.18 25.80
C ASP A 1085 -7.97 -11.38 24.50
N SER A 1086 -8.13 -10.05 24.46
CA SER A 1086 -7.90 -9.21 23.28
C SER A 1086 -7.10 -7.95 23.57
N ARG A 1087 -6.02 -7.75 22.80
CA ARG A 1087 -5.15 -6.57 22.88
C ARG A 1087 -5.56 -5.51 21.87
N GLY A 1088 -5.58 -4.27 22.32
CA GLY A 1088 -5.84 -3.08 21.51
C GLY A 1088 -5.39 -1.81 22.23
N PRO A 1089 -5.51 -0.62 21.62
CA PRO A 1089 -5.19 0.65 22.31
C PRO A 1089 -6.02 0.78 23.60
N LYS A 1090 -5.39 1.24 24.69
CA LYS A 1090 -6.04 1.40 25.99
C LYS A 1090 -5.68 2.72 26.65
N ILE A 1091 -6.59 3.25 27.45
CA ILE A 1091 -6.32 4.33 28.39
C ILE A 1091 -6.82 3.93 29.79
N ALA A 1092 -6.03 4.25 30.81
CA ALA A 1092 -6.38 4.05 32.21
C ALA A 1092 -5.85 5.20 33.07
N ILE A 1093 -6.50 5.41 34.21
CA ILE A 1093 -6.01 6.30 35.24
C ILE A 1093 -5.81 5.52 36.54
N GLY A 1094 -4.96 6.04 37.42
CA GLY A 1094 -4.83 5.48 38.76
C GLY A 1094 -4.22 6.42 39.77
N LEU A 1095 -4.32 6.03 41.03
CA LEU A 1095 -3.85 6.76 42.18
C LEU A 1095 -2.74 5.99 42.87
N ASP A 1096 -1.60 6.65 43.12
CA ASP A 1096 -0.51 6.08 43.89
C ASP A 1096 -0.76 6.20 45.42
N LYS A 1097 0.18 5.71 46.22
CA LYS A 1097 0.08 5.74 47.70
C LYS A 1097 -0.04 7.16 48.30
N ASN A 1098 0.37 8.20 47.57
CA ASN A 1098 0.29 9.61 48.01
C ASN A 1098 -0.98 10.30 47.51
N GLY A 1099 -1.80 9.63 46.67
CA GLY A 1099 -2.93 10.25 45.98
C GLY A 1099 -2.55 11.01 44.70
N ASP A 1100 -1.30 10.87 44.22
CA ASP A 1100 -0.91 11.43 42.92
C ASP A 1100 -1.67 10.71 41.79
N LEU A 1101 -2.11 11.46 40.77
CA LEU A 1101 -2.80 10.91 39.61
C LEU A 1101 -1.79 10.47 38.55
N LEU A 1102 -1.97 9.25 38.08
CA LEU A 1102 -1.31 8.69 36.93
C LEU A 1102 -2.33 8.50 35.80
N ILE A 1103 -1.97 8.90 34.59
CA ILE A 1103 -2.74 8.59 33.38
C ILE A 1103 -1.80 7.84 32.44
N ILE A 1104 -2.21 6.66 32.00
CA ILE A 1104 -1.44 5.82 31.10
C ILE A 1104 -2.26 5.53 29.85
N THR A 1105 -1.62 5.68 28.70
CA THR A 1105 -2.13 5.26 27.40
C THR A 1105 -1.20 4.19 26.84
N ILE A 1106 -1.76 3.08 26.40
CA ILE A 1106 -1.05 2.07 25.63
C ILE A 1106 -1.49 2.24 24.18
N ASN A 1107 -0.52 2.51 23.30
CA ASN A 1107 -0.75 2.57 21.87
C ASN A 1107 -1.13 1.18 21.36
N GLY A 1108 -1.73 1.09 20.19
CA GLY A 1108 -1.96 -0.19 19.51
C GLY A 1108 -2.01 0.02 18.01
N ARG A 1109 -2.03 -1.09 17.25
CA ARG A 1109 -2.09 -1.10 15.78
C ARG A 1109 -0.90 -0.38 15.12
N ILE A 1110 0.26 -0.46 15.75
CA ILE A 1110 1.53 0.04 15.23
C ILE A 1110 2.63 -1.00 15.46
N ARG A 1111 3.72 -0.93 14.70
CA ARG A 1111 4.84 -1.90 14.78
C ARG A 1111 5.41 -2.09 16.19
N GLU A 1112 5.42 -1.05 17.01
CA GLU A 1112 5.95 -1.08 18.38
C GLU A 1112 4.91 -1.49 19.43
N SER A 1113 3.65 -1.67 19.05
CA SER A 1113 2.61 -1.98 20.03
C SER A 1113 1.43 -2.76 19.46
N VAL A 1114 1.25 -3.97 19.99
CA VAL A 1114 0.05 -4.77 19.73
C VAL A 1114 -1.17 -4.34 20.56
N GLY A 1115 -1.01 -3.35 21.44
CA GLY A 1115 -2.02 -2.94 22.41
C GLY A 1115 -1.97 -3.77 23.70
N ALA A 1116 -2.94 -3.55 24.59
CA ALA A 1116 -3.04 -4.21 25.90
C ALA A 1116 -4.42 -4.82 26.12
N THR A 1117 -4.49 -5.95 26.83
CA THR A 1117 -5.71 -6.38 27.53
C THR A 1117 -5.94 -5.53 28.79
N HIS A 1118 -7.08 -5.68 29.45
CA HIS A 1118 -7.30 -5.06 30.76
C HIS A 1118 -6.36 -5.61 31.84
N HIS A 1119 -5.99 -6.89 31.77
CA HIS A 1119 -5.00 -7.47 32.68
C HIS A 1119 -3.59 -6.94 32.42
N ASP A 1120 -3.20 -6.78 31.16
CA ASP A 1120 -1.89 -6.22 30.78
C ASP A 1120 -1.69 -4.83 31.39
N ILE A 1121 -2.64 -3.91 31.19
CA ILE A 1121 -2.54 -2.55 31.73
C ILE A 1121 -2.61 -2.52 33.26
N ALA A 1122 -3.41 -3.38 33.90
CA ALA A 1122 -3.46 -3.51 35.35
C ALA A 1122 -2.11 -3.94 35.93
N ASN A 1123 -1.44 -4.92 35.30
CA ASN A 1123 -0.11 -5.37 35.70
C ASN A 1123 0.97 -4.30 35.48
N ILE A 1124 0.89 -3.55 34.38
CA ILE A 1124 1.76 -2.39 34.10
C ILE A 1124 1.61 -1.30 35.17
N MET A 1125 0.38 -1.01 35.60
CA MET A 1125 0.13 -0.01 36.66
C MET A 1125 0.55 -0.52 38.04
N LYS A 1126 0.28 -1.80 38.35
CA LYS A 1126 0.69 -2.44 39.61
C LYS A 1126 2.21 -2.41 39.80
N SER A 1127 2.98 -2.75 38.76
CA SER A 1127 4.45 -2.72 38.81
C SER A 1127 5.02 -1.30 39.02
N ARG A 1128 4.20 -0.26 38.85
CA ARG A 1128 4.55 1.15 39.07
C ARG A 1128 4.04 1.71 40.40
N GLY A 1129 3.53 0.85 41.29
CA GLY A 1129 3.11 1.24 42.64
C GLY A 1129 1.75 1.95 42.72
N ILE A 1130 0.92 1.81 41.68
CA ILE A 1130 -0.47 2.30 41.69
C ILE A 1130 -1.33 1.40 42.58
N ARG A 1131 -2.20 2.02 43.39
CA ARG A 1131 -3.09 1.31 44.33
C ARG A 1131 -4.51 1.17 43.80
N TYR A 1132 -5.05 2.22 43.21
CA TYR A 1132 -6.38 2.22 42.63
C TYR A 1132 -6.29 2.57 41.16
N ALA A 1133 -6.98 1.84 40.29
CA ALA A 1133 -6.94 2.10 38.86
C ALA A 1133 -8.23 1.68 38.16
N MET A 1134 -8.57 2.37 37.08
CA MET A 1134 -9.70 2.04 36.22
C MET A 1134 -9.40 2.42 34.76
N GLY A 1135 -10.04 1.69 33.84
CA GLY A 1135 -10.01 1.98 32.41
C GLY A 1135 -10.99 3.08 31.97
N PHE A 1136 -10.76 3.61 30.77
CA PHE A 1136 -11.67 4.48 30.03
C PHE A 1136 -11.98 3.88 28.65
N ASP A 1137 -12.83 4.54 27.85
CA ASP A 1137 -13.21 4.05 26.52
C ASP A 1137 -11.97 3.70 25.67
N PRO A 1138 -11.79 2.41 25.30
CA PRO A 1138 -10.56 1.94 24.65
C PRO A 1138 -10.56 2.20 23.14
N GLY A 1139 -9.56 1.66 22.44
CA GLY A 1139 -9.46 1.70 20.98
C GLY A 1139 -9.14 3.10 20.45
N GLY A 1140 -9.69 3.44 19.29
CA GLY A 1140 -9.39 4.72 18.62
C GLY A 1140 -9.84 5.97 19.41
N SER A 1141 -10.71 5.80 20.41
CA SER A 1141 -11.15 6.89 21.31
C SER A 1141 -10.05 7.31 22.30
N SER A 1142 -9.11 6.40 22.63
CA SER A 1142 -8.06 6.64 23.61
C SER A 1142 -7.23 7.86 23.21
N THR A 1143 -7.34 8.93 24.00
CA THR A 1143 -6.68 10.20 23.72
C THR A 1143 -6.21 10.85 25.02
N LEU A 1144 -4.94 11.20 25.10
CA LEU A 1144 -4.33 11.97 26.20
C LEU A 1144 -3.70 13.24 25.63
N VAL A 1145 -4.09 14.39 26.16
CA VAL A 1145 -3.61 15.71 25.79
C VAL A 1145 -2.94 16.37 27.00
N ILE A 1146 -1.73 16.87 26.82
CA ILE A 1146 -1.04 17.70 27.83
C ILE A 1146 -0.60 19.00 27.17
N ASP A 1147 -0.91 20.12 27.80
CA ASP A 1147 -0.58 21.47 27.34
C ASP A 1147 -0.93 21.70 25.86
N GLY A 1148 -2.12 21.21 25.46
CA GLY A 1148 -2.65 21.31 24.09
C GLY A 1148 -2.08 20.31 23.07
N LYS A 1149 -1.12 19.46 23.48
CA LYS A 1149 -0.51 18.45 22.61
C LYS A 1149 -1.07 17.05 22.90
N THR A 1150 -1.63 16.39 21.89
CA THR A 1150 -1.96 14.96 21.95
C THR A 1150 -0.68 14.15 22.03
N LEU A 1151 -0.59 13.28 23.03
CA LEU A 1151 0.62 12.53 23.32
C LEU A 1151 0.60 11.14 22.70
N ASN A 1152 -0.47 10.37 22.91
CA ASN A 1152 -0.56 9.00 22.40
C ASN A 1152 -0.78 8.96 20.89
N ILE A 1153 -0.52 7.80 20.30
CA ILE A 1153 -0.53 7.62 18.86
C ILE A 1153 -1.79 6.85 18.50
N SER A 1154 -2.66 7.50 17.72
CA SER A 1154 -3.87 6.91 17.20
C SER A 1154 -3.69 6.68 15.69
N PRO A 1155 -3.65 5.42 15.23
CA PRO A 1155 -3.59 5.09 13.80
C PRO A 1155 -4.99 5.18 13.18
N TYR A 1156 -5.57 6.37 13.29
CA TYR A 1156 -6.78 6.80 12.63
C TYR A 1156 -6.39 8.04 11.82
N ASN A 1157 -6.87 8.16 10.59
CA ASN A 1157 -6.75 9.37 9.78
C ASN A 1157 -7.92 9.39 8.83
N HIS A 1158 -8.75 10.44 8.86
CA HIS A 1158 -9.96 10.48 8.03
C HIS A 1158 -9.68 10.52 6.52
N ARG A 1159 -8.43 10.79 6.11
CA ARG A 1159 -7.98 10.87 4.71
C ARG A 1159 -7.34 9.57 4.22
N TYR A 1160 -7.57 8.44 4.86
CA TYR A 1160 -6.98 7.13 4.50
C TYR A 1160 -7.23 6.67 3.04
N GLU A 1161 -8.18 7.28 2.34
CA GLU A 1161 -8.39 7.06 0.90
C GLU A 1161 -7.38 7.81 0.02
N GLU A 1162 -6.77 8.88 0.52
CA GLU A 1162 -5.71 9.63 -0.18
C GLU A 1162 -4.38 8.85 -0.19
N ASP A 1163 -4.12 8.10 0.89
CA ASP A 1163 -2.95 7.23 1.03
C ASP A 1163 -3.33 6.00 1.87
N VAL A 1164 -3.43 4.84 1.22
CA VAL A 1164 -3.87 3.59 1.84
C VAL A 1164 -2.83 3.00 2.79
N TYR A 1165 -1.58 3.44 2.68
CA TYR A 1165 -0.45 2.84 3.38
C TYR A 1165 -0.11 3.60 4.64
N SER A 1166 0.02 4.94 4.58
CA SER A 1166 0.55 5.71 5.71
C SER A 1166 0.18 7.18 5.71
N LEU A 1167 -0.32 7.68 6.85
CA LEU A 1167 -0.60 9.09 7.10
C LEU A 1167 -0.26 9.45 8.55
N PRO A 1168 -0.03 10.74 8.88
CA PRO A 1168 0.18 11.15 10.27
C PRO A 1168 -0.98 10.70 11.19
N PRO A 1169 -0.70 10.42 12.48
CA PRO A 1169 -1.72 9.97 13.41
C PRO A 1169 -2.76 11.06 13.69
N GLU A 1170 -4.02 10.67 13.80
CA GLU A 1170 -5.15 11.52 14.17
C GLU A 1170 -5.97 10.84 15.28
N PRO A 1171 -6.34 11.55 16.36
CA PRO A 1171 -7.25 11.00 17.36
C PRO A 1171 -8.66 10.85 16.77
N ARG A 1172 -9.43 9.88 17.27
CA ARG A 1172 -10.85 9.80 16.93
C ARG A 1172 -11.65 10.83 17.72
N ALA A 1173 -12.72 11.34 17.12
CA ALA A 1173 -13.69 12.15 17.84
C ALA A 1173 -14.41 11.32 18.92
N VAL A 1174 -14.60 11.93 20.10
CA VAL A 1174 -15.26 11.36 21.29
C VAL A 1174 -16.41 12.25 21.72
N ALA A 1175 -17.31 11.74 22.55
CA ALA A 1175 -18.50 12.49 22.95
C ALA A 1175 -18.36 13.27 24.25
N ASN A 1176 -17.42 12.87 25.10
CA ASN A 1176 -17.10 13.58 26.33
C ASN A 1176 -15.61 13.47 26.62
N ALA A 1177 -15.12 14.40 27.41
CA ALA A 1177 -13.73 14.48 27.84
C ALA A 1177 -13.63 14.95 29.29
N VAL A 1178 -12.58 14.51 29.97
CA VAL A 1178 -12.21 15.02 31.29
C VAL A 1178 -11.13 16.07 31.09
N LEU A 1179 -11.34 17.26 31.65
CA LEU A 1179 -10.43 18.40 31.57
C LEU A 1179 -9.93 18.74 32.98
N LEU A 1180 -8.61 18.79 33.15
CA LEU A 1180 -7.95 19.26 34.35
C LEU A 1180 -7.36 20.65 34.09
N SER A 1181 -7.92 21.66 34.75
CA SER A 1181 -7.54 23.06 34.59
C SER A 1181 -6.85 23.60 35.83
N GLU A 1182 -5.93 24.53 35.61
CA GLU A 1182 -5.23 25.26 36.67
C GLU A 1182 -6.03 26.52 37.02
N ILE A 1183 -6.35 26.70 38.31
CA ILE A 1183 -7.04 27.86 38.85
C ILE A 1183 -5.97 28.86 39.30
N ASN A 1184 -5.87 30.00 38.61
CA ASN A 1184 -5.07 31.11 39.09
C ASN A 1184 -5.80 31.73 40.28
N GLY A 1185 -5.19 31.75 41.47
CA GLY A 1185 -5.81 32.20 42.73
C GLY A 1185 -6.14 33.69 42.84
N LYS A 1186 -6.65 34.32 41.78
CA LYS A 1186 -7.10 35.73 41.75
C LYS A 1186 -8.55 35.93 41.30
N GLU A 1187 -9.31 34.87 41.03
CA GLU A 1187 -10.75 34.94 40.69
C GLU A 1187 -11.62 34.13 41.65
#